data_AF-A0A353ZUR0-F1
#
_entry.id   AF-A0A353ZUR0-F1
#
_cell.length_a   1.000
_cell.length_b   1.000
_cell.length_c   1.000
_cell.angle_alpha   90.00
_cell.angle_beta   90.00
_cell.angle_gamma   90.00
#
_symmetry.space_group_name_H-M   'P 1'
#
loop_
_entity.id
_entity.type
_entity.pdbx_description
1 polymer ?
#
loop_
_entity_poly.entity_id
_entity_poly.type
_entity_poly.pdbx_seq_one_letter_code
_entity_poly.pdbx_strand_id
1 'polypeptide(L)'
;MSQTLHTPSWSEPDQPVAAMSPFKRFAALPEARGLYNPDNEKDACGLAIIATLRGEPGYDIVEAALTALRNLEHRGAVGADEGTGDGAGLLMQIPDEFFRAVTEFELPAPGQYVAGTAFLPAEQREADAAKAGVEGLAADEGLTVLGWREVPIVADLVGAMARACMPYFSQPFFASATGEELDRNELDSRAWRIRKRAQNKFGVYFPSLSSRTIVYKGMLTTAQLEPFYPDLSDKRFKTKLAIVHSRFSTNTFPSWPLAQPFRTIAHNGEINTVKGNRNWMRARQSQLANPLLGDSPEELYPICTPGASDSASFDEVAELLWLSGRPITHSIMMMIPEAWENHATMDPARRAFYEYHSLLMEPWDGPAAVSFTDGNLVGATLDRNGLRPGRYWITEDGLVIFASEVGVIDVEPSKVVKKGRVSPGKMFLVDTDAGRIIDDEEVKAEVAAANPWAEWVKDNLIDLKNLPEREHVVHTAASVNIRQRTFGYTTEELRILLGPMARTGAEPLGAMGSDTPVAVLSKRPRLLFDYFVQSFAQVTNPPLDAIREELVTSLTCAIGPNGNLLDTKQVRQPQVSLPFPVINNDQLAKIANIESPGGDKVAMKVRGLYRPEGGESALRARLTEICEQVSGAINRGVQYVVLSDRDSNAQWAPIPSLLLVSAVHHHLLRSANRTKTALVVEAGDVRETHHVAVLIGYGASAVNPYLAMESVEQLITTGDVVGVTPQDGVYNLIKGLGKGVLKIMSKMGISTVASYTGAQTFEALGLGQELVDEFFAGTHSQLGGVGLDVIAAEVSARHQMAYPEGGIELPHRPLLGGGEYQWRRDGEPHLFNPETVFRLQHATRERRYDIFKAYTKGVDDQSENLMTLRGLLKFKNDRPAVPLEEVEPVSSVVKRFSTGAMSYGSISKEAHETLAIAMNQLGGKSNTGEGGEDVDRLLDPKRRSAVKQIASGRFGVTSLYLTNADDIQIKMAQGAKPGEGGQLMAQKVYPWVARTRHSTPGVGLISPPPHHDI
;
A
#
# COMPACT_ATOMS: atom_id res chain seq x y z
N MET A 1 50.42 -21.17 -35.07
CA MET A 1 49.20 -20.93 -35.86
C MET A 1 48.01 -21.39 -35.04
N SER A 2 47.35 -20.45 -34.36
CA SER A 2 46.08 -20.67 -33.68
C SER A 2 45.41 -19.30 -33.62
N GLN A 3 44.38 -19.14 -34.45
CA GLN A 3 43.56 -17.94 -34.52
C GLN A 3 42.68 -17.87 -33.27
N THR A 4 42.91 -16.87 -32.44
CA THR A 4 41.96 -16.40 -31.44
C THR A 4 40.80 -15.70 -32.15
N LEU A 5 39.61 -16.29 -32.05
CA LEU A 5 38.35 -15.71 -32.50
C LEU A 5 38.03 -14.48 -31.65
N HIS A 6 38.02 -13.31 -32.27
CA HIS A 6 37.44 -12.09 -31.72
C HIS A 6 35.92 -12.27 -31.63
N THR A 7 35.38 -12.20 -30.42
CA THR A 7 33.97 -11.90 -30.19
C THR A 7 33.72 -10.44 -30.59
N PRO A 8 32.73 -10.14 -31.45
CA PRO A 8 32.39 -8.76 -31.79
C PRO A 8 31.72 -8.11 -30.58
N SER A 9 32.29 -7.00 -30.10
CA SER A 9 31.57 -6.08 -29.22
C SER A 9 30.44 -5.46 -30.04
N TRP A 10 29.20 -5.79 -29.70
CA TRP A 10 28.06 -4.97 -30.12
C TRP A 10 28.22 -3.62 -29.41
N SER A 11 28.75 -2.64 -30.12
CA SER A 11 28.61 -1.24 -29.74
C SER A 11 27.11 -0.94 -29.73
N GLU A 12 26.58 -0.68 -28.54
CA GLU A 12 25.24 -0.12 -28.39
C GLU A 12 25.14 1.12 -29.30
N PRO A 13 24.11 1.23 -30.14
CA PRO A 13 23.86 2.50 -30.84
C PRO A 13 23.62 3.57 -29.77
N ASP A 14 24.26 4.74 -29.93
CA ASP A 14 24.08 5.94 -29.09
C ASP A 14 22.60 6.09 -28.71
N GLN A 15 22.23 5.67 -27.50
CA GLN A 15 20.91 5.95 -26.96
C GLN A 15 20.84 7.47 -26.75
N PRO A 16 19.80 8.16 -27.24
CA PRO A 16 19.61 9.55 -26.90
C PRO A 16 19.60 9.67 -25.38
N VAL A 17 20.45 10.53 -24.82
CA VAL A 17 20.49 10.80 -23.39
C VAL A 17 19.06 11.11 -22.93
N ALA A 18 18.46 10.20 -22.17
CA ALA A 18 17.08 10.35 -21.72
C ALA A 18 16.96 11.67 -20.94
N ALA A 19 15.95 12.48 -21.26
CA ALA A 19 15.73 13.74 -20.58
C ALA A 19 15.56 13.52 -19.07
N MET A 20 16.15 14.40 -18.27
CA MET A 20 16.05 14.31 -16.82
C MET A 20 14.59 14.49 -16.39
N SER A 21 14.06 13.54 -15.62
CA SER A 21 12.70 13.63 -15.06
C SER A 21 12.52 14.95 -14.30
N PRO A 22 11.38 15.66 -14.45
CA PRO A 22 11.12 16.89 -13.71
C PRO A 22 11.10 16.68 -12.19
N PHE A 23 10.72 15.48 -11.73
CA PHE A 23 10.74 15.11 -10.30
C PHE A 23 12.16 14.95 -9.74
N LYS A 24 13.17 14.85 -10.61
CA LYS A 24 14.59 14.92 -10.24
C LYS A 24 15.16 16.32 -10.48
N ARG A 25 14.80 16.96 -11.59
CA ARG A 25 15.32 18.28 -11.99
C ARG A 25 14.88 19.41 -11.05
N PHE A 26 13.61 19.43 -10.66
CA PHE A 26 13.02 20.47 -9.82
C PHE A 26 12.87 20.03 -8.35
N ALA A 27 13.79 19.17 -7.91
CA ALA A 27 13.85 18.64 -6.56
C ALA A 27 15.29 18.60 -6.05
N ALA A 28 15.45 18.69 -4.73
CA ALA A 28 16.75 18.55 -4.05
C ALA A 28 16.80 17.28 -3.19
N LEU A 29 16.29 16.18 -3.74
CA LEU A 29 16.29 14.87 -3.07
C LEU A 29 17.69 14.25 -3.11
N PRO A 30 18.24 13.77 -1.98
CA PRO A 30 19.48 13.03 -1.99
C PRO A 30 19.31 11.69 -2.71
N GLU A 31 20.39 11.22 -3.34
CA GLU A 31 20.42 9.85 -3.84
C GLU A 31 20.34 8.85 -2.67
N ALA A 32 19.81 7.67 -2.95
CA ALA A 32 19.71 6.61 -1.96
C ALA A 32 21.09 6.31 -1.34
N ARG A 33 21.21 6.42 -0.02
CA ARG A 33 22.47 6.23 0.71
C ARG A 33 22.21 5.59 2.07
N GLY A 34 22.83 4.43 2.31
CA GLY A 34 22.59 3.67 3.53
C GLY A 34 21.13 3.23 3.60
N LEU A 35 20.44 3.57 4.71
CA LEU A 35 19.02 3.24 4.90
C LEU A 35 18.06 4.29 4.30
N TYR A 36 18.59 5.42 3.81
CA TYR A 36 17.76 6.44 3.17
C TYR A 36 17.43 6.04 1.74
N ASN A 37 16.14 6.04 1.40
CA ASN A 37 15.63 5.88 0.03
C ASN A 37 14.53 6.94 -0.21
N PRO A 38 14.67 7.81 -1.23
CA PRO A 38 13.66 8.84 -1.53
C PRO A 38 12.28 8.30 -1.91
N ASP A 39 12.17 7.04 -2.34
CA ASP A 39 10.87 6.41 -2.66
C ASP A 39 10.01 6.13 -1.41
N ASN A 40 10.57 6.25 -0.21
CA ASN A 40 9.87 6.01 1.06
C ASN A 40 9.19 7.26 1.64
N GLU A 41 9.31 8.40 0.96
CA GLU A 41 8.75 9.67 1.41
C GLU A 41 7.22 9.69 1.30
N LYS A 42 6.56 10.29 2.30
CA LYS A 42 5.10 10.36 2.39
C LYS A 42 4.62 11.78 2.70
N ASP A 43 3.38 12.06 2.33
CA ASP A 43 2.75 13.36 2.48
C ASP A 43 1.39 13.26 3.20
N ALA A 44 1.03 14.28 3.99
CA ALA A 44 -0.28 14.50 4.60
C ALA A 44 -0.61 15.99 4.50
N CYS A 45 -1.89 16.42 4.49
CA CYS A 45 -2.19 17.77 4.01
C CYS A 45 -3.42 18.45 4.66
N GLY A 46 -3.64 19.70 4.29
CA GLY A 46 -4.90 20.44 4.44
C GLY A 46 -5.42 20.88 3.06
N LEU A 47 -6.74 20.84 2.84
CA LEU A 47 -7.35 21.31 1.59
C LEU A 47 -8.65 22.08 1.84
N ALA A 48 -8.99 22.95 0.89
CA ALA A 48 -10.27 23.66 0.83
C ALA A 48 -10.71 23.92 -0.63
N ILE A 49 -12.01 24.01 -0.82
CA ILE A 49 -12.70 24.39 -2.06
C ILE A 49 -13.55 25.61 -1.75
N ILE A 50 -13.41 26.65 -2.56
CA ILE A 50 -14.29 27.82 -2.56
C ILE A 50 -15.00 27.88 -3.91
N ALA A 51 -16.33 28.01 -3.90
CA ALA A 51 -17.11 28.14 -5.12
C ALA A 51 -18.27 29.13 -4.94
N THR A 52 -18.83 29.62 -6.04
CA THR A 52 -20.00 30.49 -6.03
C THR A 52 -21.17 29.89 -6.82
N LEU A 53 -22.38 30.04 -6.26
CA LEU A 53 -23.65 29.69 -6.91
C LEU A 53 -24.22 30.85 -7.73
N ARG A 54 -23.56 32.02 -7.75
CA ARG A 54 -24.05 33.22 -8.46
C ARG A 54 -23.96 33.12 -9.99
N GLY A 55 -23.27 32.12 -10.53
CA GLY A 55 -23.09 31.89 -11.97
C GLY A 55 -22.03 32.76 -12.66
N GLU A 56 -21.63 33.87 -12.05
CA GLU A 56 -20.61 34.80 -12.57
C GLU A 56 -19.28 34.74 -11.79
N PRO A 57 -18.12 34.82 -12.47
CA PRO A 57 -16.81 34.77 -11.83
C PRO A 57 -16.49 36.05 -11.06
N GLY A 58 -15.81 35.91 -9.91
CA GLY A 58 -15.41 37.04 -9.07
C GLY A 58 -14.02 36.87 -8.46
N TYR A 59 -13.38 37.99 -8.11
CA TYR A 59 -12.09 37.99 -7.40
C TYR A 59 -12.25 37.66 -5.91
N ASP A 60 -13.45 37.90 -5.35
CA ASP A 60 -13.81 37.52 -3.98
C ASP A 60 -13.60 36.02 -3.73
N ILE A 61 -13.75 35.18 -4.76
CA ILE A 61 -13.50 33.74 -4.69
C ILE A 61 -12.00 33.42 -4.53
N VAL A 62 -11.14 34.16 -5.23
CA VAL A 62 -9.68 34.02 -5.11
C VAL A 62 -9.21 34.49 -3.73
N GLU A 63 -9.70 35.65 -3.27
CA GLU A 63 -9.38 36.20 -1.95
C GLU A 63 -9.81 35.26 -0.81
N ALA A 64 -11.02 34.70 -0.91
CA ALA A 64 -11.53 33.70 0.01
C ALA A 64 -10.68 32.42 0.00
N ALA A 65 -10.28 31.94 -1.18
CA ALA A 65 -9.43 30.75 -1.31
C ALA A 65 -8.04 30.96 -0.69
N LEU A 66 -7.40 32.10 -0.93
CA LEU A 66 -6.12 32.46 -0.31
C LEU A 66 -6.23 32.62 1.22
N THR A 67 -7.35 33.17 1.70
CA THR A 67 -7.63 33.25 3.14
C THR A 67 -7.78 31.86 3.76
N ALA A 68 -8.54 30.96 3.10
CA ALA A 68 -8.68 29.58 3.54
C ALA A 68 -7.33 28.84 3.58
N LEU A 69 -6.48 29.06 2.56
CA LEU A 69 -5.14 28.47 2.50
C LEU A 69 -4.28 28.90 3.70
N ARG A 70 -4.25 30.21 4.03
CA ARG A 70 -3.50 30.73 5.20
C ARG A 70 -3.96 30.14 6.52
N ASN A 71 -5.27 29.89 6.66
CA ASN A 71 -5.84 29.31 7.86
C ASN A 71 -5.64 27.78 7.97
N LEU A 72 -4.94 27.16 7.00
CA LEU A 72 -4.52 25.76 7.02
C LEU A 72 -3.03 25.59 7.35
N GLU A 73 -2.29 26.66 7.66
CA GLU A 73 -0.83 26.62 7.94
C GLU A 73 -0.47 25.66 9.09
N HIS A 74 -1.31 25.54 10.13
CA HIS A 74 -1.04 24.61 11.25
C HIS A 74 -1.10 23.12 10.86
N ARG A 75 -1.56 22.81 9.64
CA ARG A 75 -1.52 21.48 9.03
C ARG A 75 -0.36 21.30 8.05
N GLY A 76 0.39 22.36 7.75
CA GLY A 76 1.63 22.32 6.96
C GLY A 76 2.85 22.11 7.86
N ALA A 77 3.96 21.71 7.24
CA ALA A 77 5.27 21.74 7.87
C ALA A 77 6.09 22.89 7.27
N VAL A 78 6.95 23.47 8.10
CA VAL A 78 7.97 24.41 7.66
C VAL A 78 9.28 23.62 7.57
N GLY A 79 10.01 23.83 6.48
CA GLY A 79 11.29 23.18 6.20
C GLY A 79 12.36 23.51 7.24
N ALA A 80 13.53 22.90 7.08
CA ALA A 80 14.65 23.08 8.00
C ALA A 80 15.25 24.51 7.96
N ASP A 81 15.08 25.23 6.85
CA ASP A 81 15.47 26.64 6.70
C ASP A 81 14.25 27.58 6.72
N GLU A 82 14.46 28.77 7.30
CA GLU A 82 13.43 29.80 7.40
C GLU A 82 12.95 30.23 6.00
N GLY A 83 11.65 30.14 5.74
CA GLY A 83 11.04 30.53 4.47
C GLY A 83 10.86 29.41 3.44
N THR A 84 11.23 28.15 3.75
CA THR A 84 10.86 26.98 2.93
C THR A 84 9.58 26.33 3.48
N GLY A 85 8.50 26.33 2.70
CA GLY A 85 7.32 25.52 2.99
C GLY A 85 7.30 24.24 2.17
N ASP A 86 6.67 23.19 2.69
CA ASP A 86 6.59 21.87 2.03
C ASP A 86 5.76 21.85 0.73
N GLY A 87 4.95 22.89 0.51
CA GLY A 87 4.26 23.14 -0.75
C GLY A 87 2.87 23.73 -0.56
N ALA A 88 2.53 24.73 -1.36
CA ALA A 88 1.21 25.36 -1.38
C ALA A 88 0.79 25.67 -2.82
N GLY A 89 -0.53 25.71 -3.06
CA GLY A 89 -1.03 26.02 -4.39
C GLY A 89 -2.53 26.30 -4.45
N LEU A 90 -2.93 26.81 -5.62
CA LEU A 90 -4.27 27.21 -6.02
C LEU A 90 -4.55 26.67 -7.42
N LEU A 91 -5.67 25.97 -7.59
CA LEU A 91 -6.28 25.64 -8.87
C LEU A 91 -7.52 26.50 -9.03
N MET A 92 -7.70 27.10 -10.21
CA MET A 92 -8.91 27.84 -10.57
C MET A 92 -9.22 27.74 -12.06
N GLN A 93 -10.36 28.29 -12.48
CA GLN A 93 -10.67 28.44 -13.91
C GLN A 93 -9.70 29.43 -14.59
N ILE A 94 -9.54 29.31 -15.90
CA ILE A 94 -8.73 30.26 -16.70
C ILE A 94 -9.29 31.69 -16.56
N PRO A 95 -8.47 32.66 -16.09
CA PRO A 95 -8.88 34.05 -15.95
C PRO A 95 -8.72 34.78 -17.30
N ASP A 96 -9.65 34.56 -18.23
CA ASP A 96 -9.58 35.07 -19.61
C ASP A 96 -9.40 36.61 -19.68
N GLU A 97 -10.14 37.37 -18.86
CA GLU A 97 -10.02 38.84 -18.78
C GLU A 97 -8.59 39.28 -18.41
N PHE A 98 -7.96 38.56 -17.47
CA PHE A 98 -6.58 38.83 -17.08
C PHE A 98 -5.63 38.50 -18.23
N PHE A 99 -5.72 37.30 -18.81
CA PHE A 99 -4.79 36.88 -19.86
C PHE A 99 -4.80 37.78 -21.08
N ARG A 100 -5.99 38.15 -21.59
CA ARG A 100 -6.10 39.11 -22.70
C ARG A 100 -5.42 40.44 -22.42
N ALA A 101 -5.36 40.85 -21.16
CA ALA A 101 -4.80 42.12 -20.77
C ALA A 101 -3.28 42.08 -20.53
N VAL A 102 -2.68 40.90 -20.42
CA VAL A 102 -1.24 40.72 -20.13
C VAL A 102 -0.47 39.97 -21.22
N THR A 103 -1.15 39.46 -22.25
CA THR A 103 -0.51 38.85 -23.43
C THR A 103 -0.44 39.85 -24.58
N GLU A 104 0.66 39.80 -25.35
CA GLU A 104 0.86 40.68 -26.53
C GLU A 104 0.23 40.13 -27.82
N PHE A 105 -0.27 38.89 -27.78
CA PHE A 105 -0.89 38.19 -28.90
C PHE A 105 -2.41 38.03 -28.69
N GLU A 106 -3.14 37.90 -29.79
CA GLU A 106 -4.59 37.71 -29.76
C GLU A 106 -4.96 36.29 -29.29
N LEU A 107 -5.90 36.22 -28.34
CA LEU A 107 -6.44 34.96 -27.83
C LEU A 107 -7.78 34.66 -28.51
N PRO A 108 -8.02 33.42 -28.98
CA PRO A 108 -9.34 32.94 -29.38
C PRO A 108 -10.39 33.09 -28.27
N ALA A 109 -11.66 32.82 -28.58
CA ALA A 109 -12.73 32.86 -27.59
C ALA A 109 -12.46 31.91 -26.39
N PRO A 110 -12.99 32.20 -25.19
CA PRO A 110 -12.80 31.34 -24.01
C PRO A 110 -13.19 29.87 -24.28
N GLY A 111 -12.25 28.96 -24.03
CA GLY A 111 -12.40 27.53 -24.32
C GLY A 111 -11.97 27.09 -25.72
N GLN A 112 -11.51 28.01 -26.57
CA GLN A 112 -10.88 27.72 -27.87
C GLN A 112 -9.35 27.91 -27.84
N TYR A 113 -8.78 28.10 -26.65
CA TYR A 113 -7.34 28.11 -26.43
C TYR A 113 -7.01 27.36 -25.14
N VAL A 114 -5.77 26.87 -25.08
CA VAL A 114 -5.19 26.17 -23.92
C VAL A 114 -4.11 27.05 -23.33
N ALA A 115 -4.07 27.15 -22.00
CA ALA A 115 -2.99 27.78 -21.27
C ALA A 115 -2.52 26.86 -20.13
N GLY A 116 -1.29 27.06 -19.69
CA GLY A 116 -0.71 26.30 -18.59
C GLY A 116 0.62 26.89 -18.17
N THR A 117 1.13 26.53 -17.00
CA THR A 117 2.44 27.03 -16.54
C THR A 117 3.50 25.96 -16.79
N ALA A 118 4.41 26.18 -17.73
CA ALA A 118 5.55 25.30 -17.95
C ALA A 118 6.63 25.57 -16.89
N PHE A 119 7.03 24.53 -16.17
CA PHE A 119 8.25 24.51 -15.36
C PHE A 119 9.38 24.07 -16.28
N LEU A 120 10.20 25.04 -16.66
CA LEU A 120 11.30 24.90 -17.59
C LEU A 120 12.64 24.87 -16.83
N PRO A 121 13.72 24.33 -17.43
CA PRO A 121 15.07 24.48 -16.91
C PRO A 121 15.40 25.95 -16.61
N ALA A 122 16.13 26.20 -15.52
CA ALA A 122 16.54 27.56 -15.15
C ALA A 122 17.63 28.13 -16.07
N GLU A 123 18.37 27.26 -16.76
CA GLU A 123 19.37 27.67 -17.74
C GLU A 123 18.68 28.03 -19.07
N GLN A 124 18.95 29.24 -19.57
CA GLN A 124 18.21 29.83 -20.67
C GLN A 124 18.26 29.00 -21.95
N ARG A 125 19.42 28.42 -22.28
CA ARG A 125 19.58 27.63 -23.51
C ARG A 125 18.77 26.33 -23.44
N GLU A 126 18.78 25.64 -22.30
CA GLU A 126 17.92 24.48 -22.05
C GLU A 126 16.43 24.86 -22.06
N ALA A 127 16.07 26.02 -21.51
CA ALA A 127 14.69 26.53 -21.55
C ALA A 127 14.22 26.79 -22.98
N ASP A 128 15.02 27.46 -23.80
CA ASP A 128 14.69 27.76 -25.20
C ASP A 128 14.60 26.49 -26.04
N ALA A 129 15.49 25.51 -25.81
CA ALA A 129 15.42 24.21 -26.46
C ALA A 129 14.14 23.44 -26.07
N ALA A 130 13.76 23.49 -24.79
CA ALA A 130 12.51 22.87 -24.31
C ALA A 130 11.27 23.56 -24.90
N LYS A 131 11.26 24.90 -25.02
CA LYS A 131 10.18 25.66 -25.67
C LYS A 131 10.03 25.28 -27.14
N ALA A 132 11.12 25.25 -27.89
CA ALA A 132 11.12 24.82 -29.30
C ALA A 132 10.63 23.36 -29.44
N GLY A 133 11.01 22.50 -28.50
CA GLY A 133 10.50 21.13 -28.42
C GLY A 133 8.98 21.06 -28.21
N VAL A 134 8.44 21.88 -27.31
CA VAL A 134 6.99 21.99 -27.06
C VAL A 134 6.26 22.54 -28.28
N GLU A 135 6.84 23.51 -28.99
CA GLU A 135 6.29 24.05 -30.24
C GLU A 135 6.22 22.97 -31.34
N GLY A 136 7.25 22.14 -31.47
CA GLY A 136 7.25 20.99 -32.37
C GLY A 136 6.16 19.97 -32.02
N LEU A 137 6.01 19.64 -30.73
CA LEU A 137 4.94 18.76 -30.26
C LEU A 137 3.54 19.35 -30.51
N ALA A 138 3.37 20.67 -30.39
CA ALA A 138 2.12 21.32 -30.70
C ALA A 138 1.76 21.18 -32.18
N ALA A 139 2.73 21.39 -33.07
CA ALA A 139 2.55 21.22 -34.51
C ALA A 139 2.15 19.78 -34.87
N ASP A 140 2.78 18.77 -34.26
CA ASP A 140 2.42 17.35 -34.44
C ASP A 140 0.95 17.05 -34.08
N GLU A 141 0.40 17.77 -33.10
CA GLU A 141 -0.97 17.61 -32.62
C GLU A 141 -1.98 18.54 -33.32
N GLY A 142 -1.56 19.22 -34.39
CA GLY A 142 -2.39 20.17 -35.13
C GLY A 142 -2.73 21.45 -34.36
N LEU A 143 -1.90 21.81 -33.37
CA LEU A 143 -2.02 23.05 -32.60
C LEU A 143 -0.90 24.02 -32.97
N THR A 144 -1.15 25.31 -32.81
CA THR A 144 -0.16 26.38 -32.96
C THR A 144 0.05 27.08 -31.62
N VAL A 145 1.31 27.36 -31.30
CA VAL A 145 1.67 28.20 -30.15
C VAL A 145 1.46 29.66 -30.53
N LEU A 146 0.48 30.32 -29.91
CA LEU A 146 0.18 31.74 -30.12
C LEU A 146 1.28 32.64 -29.54
N GLY A 147 1.85 32.21 -28.42
CA GLY A 147 2.99 32.86 -27.79
C GLY A 147 3.27 32.30 -26.40
N TRP A 148 4.36 32.80 -25.81
CA TRP A 148 4.78 32.49 -24.45
C TRP A 148 4.73 33.75 -23.59
N ARG A 149 4.16 33.63 -22.39
CA ARG A 149 4.21 34.67 -21.35
C ARG A 149 5.21 34.25 -20.28
N GLU A 150 6.07 35.16 -19.85
CA GLU A 150 6.86 34.95 -18.63
C GLU A 150 5.99 35.22 -17.41
N VAL A 151 6.00 34.32 -16.42
CA VAL A 151 5.18 34.49 -15.22
C VAL A 151 5.93 35.39 -14.23
N PRO A 152 5.36 36.55 -13.82
CA PRO A 152 5.98 37.38 -12.80
C PRO A 152 6.13 36.62 -11.48
N ILE A 153 7.33 36.62 -10.90
CA ILE A 153 7.61 35.98 -9.61
C ILE A 153 8.44 36.87 -8.67
N VAL A 154 8.33 36.63 -7.36
CA VAL A 154 9.17 37.27 -6.34
C VAL A 154 10.07 36.22 -5.66
N ALA A 155 11.17 35.88 -6.32
CA ALA A 155 12.05 34.76 -5.95
C ALA A 155 12.73 34.88 -4.57
N ASP A 156 12.92 36.10 -4.07
CA ASP A 156 13.61 36.36 -2.79
C ASP A 156 12.78 35.98 -1.56
N LEU A 157 11.49 35.68 -1.73
CA LEU A 157 10.62 35.20 -0.65
C LEU A 157 10.88 33.74 -0.26
N VAL A 158 11.53 32.97 -1.14
CA VAL A 158 11.69 31.52 -1.03
C VAL A 158 13.01 31.19 -0.34
N GLY A 159 12.98 30.20 0.56
CA GLY A 159 14.18 29.68 1.23
C GLY A 159 15.25 29.17 0.24
N ALA A 160 16.50 29.15 0.67
CA ALA A 160 17.64 28.90 -0.20
C ALA A 160 17.59 27.51 -0.84
N MET A 161 17.12 26.50 -0.08
CA MET A 161 16.97 25.14 -0.58
C MET A 161 15.94 25.05 -1.71
N ALA A 162 14.75 25.64 -1.52
CA ALA A 162 13.69 25.63 -2.53
C ALA A 162 14.06 26.47 -3.76
N ARG A 163 14.77 27.59 -3.57
CA ARG A 163 15.27 28.43 -4.67
C ARG A 163 16.29 27.72 -5.55
N ALA A 164 17.14 26.86 -4.96
CA ALA A 164 18.18 26.14 -5.71
C ALA A 164 17.63 25.15 -6.75
N CYS A 165 16.42 24.62 -6.54
CA CYS A 165 15.73 23.74 -7.47
C CYS A 165 14.50 24.39 -8.15
N MET A 166 14.39 25.72 -8.07
CA MET A 166 13.27 26.49 -8.64
C MET A 166 13.29 26.45 -10.18
N PRO A 167 12.16 26.13 -10.82
CA PRO A 167 12.06 26.16 -12.28
C PRO A 167 11.97 27.60 -12.80
N TYR A 168 12.24 27.76 -14.11
CA TYR A 168 11.81 28.94 -14.84
C TYR A 168 10.33 28.79 -15.25
N PHE A 169 9.50 29.78 -14.92
CA PHE A 169 8.05 29.71 -15.13
C PHE A 169 7.65 30.47 -16.40
N SER A 170 7.06 29.76 -17.37
CA SER A 170 6.54 30.40 -18.58
C SER A 170 5.24 29.75 -19.03
N GLN A 171 4.29 30.55 -19.49
CA GLN A 171 2.97 30.11 -19.91
C GLN A 171 2.86 30.08 -21.43
N PRO A 172 2.83 28.89 -22.07
CA PRO A 172 2.47 28.77 -23.47
C PRO A 172 0.95 28.86 -23.67
N PHE A 173 0.55 29.43 -24.80
CA PHE A 173 -0.84 29.50 -25.24
C PHE A 173 -1.00 28.78 -26.56
N PHE A 174 -1.89 27.78 -26.62
CA PHE A 174 -2.13 26.98 -27.81
C PHE A 174 -3.54 27.20 -28.36
N ALA A 175 -3.68 27.12 -29.67
CA ALA A 175 -4.97 27.09 -30.35
C ALA A 175 -4.91 26.16 -31.58
N SER A 176 -6.06 25.90 -32.20
CA SER A 176 -6.10 25.15 -33.46
C SER A 176 -5.24 25.82 -34.53
N ALA A 177 -4.36 25.04 -35.19
CA ALA A 177 -3.52 25.54 -36.27
C ALA A 177 -4.32 25.97 -37.51
N THR A 178 -5.49 25.36 -37.73
CA THR A 178 -6.38 25.63 -38.86
C THR A 178 -7.42 26.71 -38.54
N GLY A 179 -7.52 27.12 -37.27
CA GLY A 179 -8.56 28.04 -36.78
C GLY A 179 -9.95 27.41 -36.68
N GLU A 180 -10.06 26.08 -36.78
CA GLU A 180 -11.32 25.37 -36.56
C GLU A 180 -11.73 25.42 -35.08
N GLU A 181 -13.03 25.52 -34.82
CA GLU A 181 -13.57 25.39 -33.45
C GLU A 181 -13.51 23.92 -33.03
N LEU A 182 -12.76 23.65 -31.98
CA LEU A 182 -12.62 22.31 -31.42
C LEU A 182 -13.56 22.16 -30.22
N ASP A 183 -14.09 20.96 -30.02
CA ASP A 183 -14.69 20.63 -28.74
C ASP A 183 -13.63 20.74 -27.63
N ARG A 184 -14.04 21.24 -26.46
CA ARG A 184 -13.09 21.48 -25.35
C ARG A 184 -12.40 20.20 -24.88
N ASN A 185 -13.05 19.04 -24.93
CA ASN A 185 -12.37 17.78 -24.59
C ASN A 185 -11.37 17.37 -25.66
N GLU A 186 -11.65 17.63 -26.94
CA GLU A 186 -10.71 17.35 -28.02
C GLU A 186 -9.46 18.23 -27.90
N LEU A 187 -9.65 19.53 -27.65
CA LEU A 187 -8.56 20.47 -27.44
C LEU A 187 -7.70 20.09 -26.22
N ASP A 188 -8.33 19.75 -25.09
CA ASP A 188 -7.60 19.31 -23.89
C ASP A 188 -6.95 17.93 -24.07
N SER A 189 -7.50 17.05 -24.90
CA SER A 189 -6.88 15.75 -25.25
C SER A 189 -5.57 15.93 -26.01
N ARG A 190 -5.54 16.85 -26.99
CA ARG A 190 -4.32 17.24 -27.72
C ARG A 190 -3.30 17.84 -26.76
N ALA A 191 -3.72 18.77 -25.90
CA ALA A 191 -2.87 19.36 -24.87
C ALA A 191 -2.30 18.33 -23.88
N TRP A 192 -3.10 17.34 -23.48
CA TRP A 192 -2.67 16.24 -22.61
C TRP A 192 -1.54 15.42 -23.24
N ARG A 193 -1.64 15.11 -24.55
CA ARG A 193 -0.56 14.41 -25.28
C ARG A 193 0.72 15.24 -25.35
N ILE A 194 0.60 16.54 -25.66
CA ILE A 194 1.75 17.48 -25.62
C ILE A 194 2.40 17.46 -24.24
N ARG A 195 1.60 17.57 -23.17
CA ARG A 195 2.11 17.58 -21.79
C ARG A 195 2.88 16.29 -21.45
N LYS A 196 2.33 15.11 -21.74
CA LYS A 196 3.00 13.82 -21.49
C LYS A 196 4.28 13.68 -22.32
N ARG A 197 4.22 14.01 -23.62
CA ARG A 197 5.39 13.94 -24.52
C ARG A 197 6.47 14.94 -24.11
N ALA A 198 6.11 16.16 -23.72
CA ALA A 198 7.05 17.18 -23.26
C ALA A 198 7.75 16.80 -21.95
N GLN A 199 7.01 16.19 -21.03
CA GLN A 199 7.58 15.63 -19.81
C GLN A 199 8.62 14.55 -20.12
N ASN A 200 8.27 13.59 -20.98
CA ASN A 200 9.11 12.45 -21.30
C ASN A 200 10.34 12.82 -22.15
N LYS A 201 10.19 13.74 -23.12
CA LYS A 201 11.23 14.10 -24.10
C LYS A 201 12.11 15.27 -23.69
N PHE A 202 11.58 16.23 -22.91
CA PHE A 202 12.29 17.48 -22.58
C PHE A 202 12.40 17.73 -21.07
N GLY A 203 11.76 16.92 -20.22
CA GLY A 203 11.77 17.10 -18.77
C GLY A 203 11.05 18.37 -18.33
N VAL A 204 10.04 18.80 -19.09
CA VAL A 204 9.15 19.94 -18.76
C VAL A 204 8.01 19.45 -17.88
N TYR A 205 7.70 20.15 -16.81
CA TYR A 205 6.55 19.84 -15.97
C TYR A 205 5.45 20.89 -16.14
N PHE A 206 4.23 20.44 -16.34
CA PHE A 206 3.05 21.30 -16.36
C PHE A 206 2.16 20.94 -15.15
N PRO A 207 2.02 21.84 -14.15
CA PRO A 207 1.00 21.73 -13.11
C PRO A 207 -0.40 21.64 -13.70
N SER A 208 -0.65 22.38 -14.78
CA SER A 208 -1.84 22.34 -15.62
C SER A 208 -1.46 22.70 -17.06
N LEU A 209 -2.20 22.14 -18.02
CA LEU A 209 -2.20 22.58 -19.41
C LEU A 209 -3.58 22.26 -19.99
N SER A 210 -4.51 23.22 -19.91
CA SER A 210 -5.93 23.02 -20.19
C SER A 210 -6.55 24.30 -20.79
N SER A 211 -7.70 24.16 -21.44
CA SER A 211 -8.61 25.22 -21.86
C SER A 211 -9.60 25.65 -20.78
N ARG A 212 -9.57 25.00 -19.60
CA ARG A 212 -10.55 25.19 -18.53
C ARG A 212 -9.94 25.70 -17.23
N THR A 213 -8.85 25.08 -16.78
CA THR A 213 -8.25 25.36 -15.47
C THR A 213 -6.79 25.75 -15.56
N ILE A 214 -6.32 26.49 -14.56
CA ILE A 214 -4.92 26.81 -14.36
C ILE A 214 -4.50 26.61 -12.90
N VAL A 215 -3.26 26.16 -12.70
CA VAL A 215 -2.68 25.91 -11.38
C VAL A 215 -1.46 26.81 -11.14
N TYR A 216 -1.49 27.52 -10.01
CA TYR A 216 -0.35 28.24 -9.43
C TYR A 216 0.09 27.54 -8.15
N LYS A 217 1.31 27.00 -8.13
CA LYS A 217 1.81 26.23 -6.99
C LYS A 217 3.33 26.27 -6.90
N GLY A 218 3.87 26.00 -5.73
CA GLY A 218 5.31 25.89 -5.53
C GLY A 218 5.70 25.44 -4.13
N MET A 219 7.01 25.41 -3.87
CA MET A 219 7.61 25.14 -2.56
C MET A 219 7.50 26.39 -1.67
N LEU A 220 6.28 26.69 -1.27
CA LEU A 220 5.87 27.91 -0.59
C LEU A 220 5.09 27.53 0.68
N THR A 221 5.23 28.33 1.73
CA THR A 221 4.28 28.35 2.85
C THR A 221 2.92 28.88 2.35
N THR A 222 1.86 28.65 3.12
CA THR A 222 0.51 29.10 2.71
C THR A 222 0.42 30.61 2.53
N ALA A 223 1.17 31.38 3.32
CA ALA A 223 1.21 32.83 3.27
C ALA A 223 2.03 33.40 2.10
N GLN A 224 3.00 32.64 1.57
CA GLN A 224 3.89 33.08 0.49
C GLN A 224 3.27 32.97 -0.90
N LEU A 225 2.19 32.20 -1.10
CA LEU A 225 1.65 31.92 -2.45
C LEU A 225 1.28 33.20 -3.22
N GLU A 226 0.46 34.07 -2.63
CA GLU A 226 0.04 35.32 -3.27
C GLU A 226 1.22 36.29 -3.48
N PRO A 227 2.07 36.59 -2.47
CA PRO A 227 3.23 37.45 -2.68
C PRO A 227 4.26 36.91 -3.70
N PHE A 228 4.40 35.59 -3.81
CA PHE A 228 5.32 34.98 -4.78
C PHE A 228 4.81 35.08 -6.22
N TYR A 229 3.50 34.97 -6.44
CA TYR A 229 2.84 35.14 -7.74
C TYR A 229 1.96 36.40 -7.74
N PRO A 230 2.50 37.59 -8.07
CA PRO A 230 1.76 38.86 -8.06
C PRO A 230 0.48 38.86 -8.89
N ASP A 231 0.39 37.99 -9.89
CA ASP A 231 -0.83 37.75 -10.69
C ASP A 231 -2.07 37.49 -9.81
N LEU A 232 -1.89 36.80 -8.66
CA LEU A 232 -2.98 36.46 -7.74
C LEU A 232 -3.56 37.67 -7.00
N SER A 233 -2.88 38.81 -7.01
CA SER A 233 -3.36 40.07 -6.44
C SER A 233 -4.12 40.94 -7.46
N ASP A 234 -4.14 40.57 -8.74
CA ASP A 234 -4.83 41.33 -9.79
C ASP A 234 -6.36 41.12 -9.73
N LYS A 235 -7.13 42.20 -9.72
CA LYS A 235 -8.61 42.12 -9.61
C LYS A 235 -9.29 41.51 -10.85
N ARG A 236 -8.58 41.35 -11.97
CA ARG A 236 -9.03 40.64 -13.17
C ARG A 236 -8.89 39.12 -13.04
N PHE A 237 -8.21 38.63 -12.01
CA PHE A 237 -8.09 37.22 -11.68
C PHE A 237 -9.40 36.69 -11.08
N LYS A 238 -10.45 36.60 -11.90
CA LYS A 238 -11.80 36.21 -11.48
C LYS A 238 -12.05 34.73 -11.74
N THR A 239 -12.78 34.07 -10.85
CA THR A 239 -13.18 32.67 -11.04
C THR A 239 -14.49 32.34 -10.34
N LYS A 240 -15.14 31.24 -10.72
CA LYS A 240 -16.32 30.70 -10.03
C LYS A 240 -15.98 29.62 -9.02
N LEU A 241 -14.82 28.97 -9.18
CA LEU A 241 -14.34 27.92 -8.29
C LEU A 241 -12.83 28.00 -8.11
N ALA A 242 -12.38 27.65 -6.92
CA ALA A 242 -10.99 27.54 -6.56
C ALA A 242 -10.76 26.37 -5.60
N ILE A 243 -9.67 25.64 -5.79
CA ILE A 243 -9.19 24.59 -4.89
C ILE A 243 -7.83 25.02 -4.36
N VAL A 244 -7.66 25.02 -3.05
CA VAL A 244 -6.37 25.31 -2.39
C VAL A 244 -5.90 24.12 -1.59
N HIS A 245 -4.58 24.01 -1.47
CA HIS A 245 -3.96 22.92 -0.77
C HIS A 245 -2.66 23.35 -0.07
N SER A 246 -2.47 22.86 1.15
CA SER A 246 -1.24 22.97 1.95
C SER A 246 -0.66 21.58 2.19
N ARG A 247 0.58 21.35 1.77
CA ARG A 247 1.29 20.08 1.89
C ARG A 247 2.07 20.01 3.20
N PHE A 248 2.12 18.82 3.80
CA PHE A 248 3.05 18.43 4.86
C PHE A 248 3.77 17.17 4.39
N SER A 249 5.09 17.16 4.40
CA SER A 249 5.90 16.02 3.98
C SER A 249 6.70 15.44 5.15
N THR A 250 7.07 14.17 5.05
CA THR A 250 7.99 13.55 6.02
C THR A 250 9.45 13.95 5.83
N ASN A 251 9.78 14.71 4.77
CA ASN A 251 11.12 15.20 4.49
C ASN A 251 11.23 16.72 4.63
N THR A 252 12.50 17.16 4.63
CA THR A 252 12.90 18.57 4.59
C THR A 252 13.43 18.98 3.21
N PHE A 253 13.21 18.16 2.17
CA PHE A 253 13.79 18.36 0.84
C PHE A 253 12.77 18.91 -0.15
N PRO A 254 13.02 20.06 -0.79
CA PRO A 254 12.05 20.68 -1.67
C PRO A 254 11.88 19.93 -2.99
N SER A 255 10.64 19.87 -3.49
CA SER A 255 10.28 19.34 -4.81
C SER A 255 9.07 20.08 -5.39
N TRP A 256 9.32 21.04 -6.29
CA TRP A 256 8.29 21.90 -6.88
C TRP A 256 7.14 21.15 -7.56
N PRO A 257 7.39 20.04 -8.31
CA PRO A 257 6.31 19.28 -8.94
C PRO A 257 5.36 18.59 -7.96
N LEU A 258 5.81 18.30 -6.72
CA LEU A 258 5.03 17.58 -5.71
C LEU A 258 4.09 18.47 -4.90
N ALA A 259 4.23 19.80 -4.97
CA ALA A 259 3.23 20.72 -4.46
C ALA A 259 1.86 20.43 -5.11
N GLN A 260 0.77 20.72 -4.41
CA GLN A 260 -0.60 20.52 -4.88
C GLN A 260 -1.35 21.86 -4.89
N PRO A 261 -2.46 22.00 -5.64
CA PRO A 261 -3.19 20.98 -6.41
C PRO A 261 -2.43 20.36 -7.61
N PHE A 262 -2.93 19.22 -8.08
CA PHE A 262 -2.59 18.65 -9.39
C PHE A 262 -3.56 19.16 -10.47
N ARG A 263 -3.75 18.44 -11.58
CA ARG A 263 -4.42 18.98 -12.78
C ARG A 263 -5.92 19.03 -12.59
N THR A 264 -6.46 17.98 -11.98
CA THR A 264 -7.89 17.80 -11.76
C THR A 264 -8.24 17.64 -10.29
N ILE A 265 -7.26 17.28 -9.45
CA ILE A 265 -7.50 16.98 -8.04
C ILE A 265 -6.57 17.71 -7.06
N ALA A 266 -7.01 17.78 -5.81
CA ALA A 266 -6.13 17.90 -4.64
C ALA A 266 -6.54 16.84 -3.60
N HIS A 267 -5.54 16.22 -2.98
CA HIS A 267 -5.70 15.04 -2.13
C HIS A 267 -5.08 15.27 -0.76
N ASN A 268 -5.90 15.13 0.27
CA ASN A 268 -5.48 15.03 1.66
C ASN A 268 -5.59 13.58 2.09
N GLY A 269 -4.46 12.91 2.28
CA GLY A 269 -4.46 11.50 2.63
C GLY A 269 -3.24 10.76 2.10
N GLU A 270 -3.35 9.44 2.06
CA GLU A 270 -2.33 8.54 1.54
C GLU A 270 -3.00 7.35 0.86
N ILE A 271 -2.57 7.02 -0.36
CA ILE A 271 -3.05 5.84 -1.09
C ILE A 271 -2.15 4.65 -0.77
N ASN A 272 -2.58 3.82 0.18
CA ASN A 272 -1.78 2.71 0.71
C ASN A 272 -1.64 1.53 -0.28
N THR A 273 -2.39 1.52 -1.38
CA THR A 273 -2.30 0.51 -2.47
C THR A 273 -1.54 1.00 -3.70
N VAL A 274 -0.94 2.20 -3.66
CA VAL A 274 -0.37 2.87 -4.85
C VAL A 274 0.63 2.02 -5.65
N LYS A 275 1.47 1.21 -4.99
CA LYS A 275 2.43 0.33 -5.69
C LYS A 275 1.71 -0.69 -6.58
N GLY A 276 0.68 -1.35 -6.03
CA GLY A 276 -0.19 -2.26 -6.78
C GLY A 276 -0.89 -1.55 -7.93
N ASN A 277 -1.52 -0.41 -7.65
CA ASN A 277 -2.26 0.36 -8.65
C ASN A 277 -1.38 0.80 -9.82
N ARG A 278 -0.14 1.23 -9.57
CA ARG A 278 0.84 1.59 -10.62
C ARG A 278 1.24 0.39 -11.47
N ASN A 279 1.50 -0.77 -10.85
CA ASN A 279 1.84 -2.00 -11.56
C ASN A 279 0.67 -2.46 -12.46
N TRP A 280 -0.55 -2.36 -11.93
CA TRP A 280 -1.78 -2.67 -12.63
C TRP A 280 -2.06 -1.72 -13.80
N MET A 281 -1.82 -0.41 -13.63
CA MET A 281 -1.90 0.54 -14.74
C MET A 281 -0.84 0.29 -15.81
N ARG A 282 0.40 -0.02 -15.41
CA ARG A 282 1.47 -0.40 -16.36
C ARG A 282 1.07 -1.64 -17.16
N ALA A 283 0.48 -2.65 -16.53
CA ALA A 283 0.02 -3.86 -17.19
C ALA A 283 -1.14 -3.60 -18.17
N ARG A 284 -1.98 -2.60 -17.90
CA ARG A 284 -3.12 -2.21 -18.76
C ARG A 284 -2.71 -1.50 -20.04
N GLN A 285 -1.52 -0.90 -20.11
CA GLN A 285 -1.06 -0.12 -21.27
C GLN A 285 -1.16 -0.88 -22.60
N SER A 286 -1.00 -2.21 -22.62
CA SER A 286 -1.14 -3.02 -23.83
C SER A 286 -2.60 -3.24 -24.29
N GLN A 287 -3.57 -2.88 -23.46
CA GLN A 287 -5.00 -3.04 -23.71
C GLN A 287 -5.74 -1.70 -23.79
N LEU A 288 -5.07 -0.58 -23.49
CA LEU A 288 -5.66 0.75 -23.62
C LEU A 288 -5.87 1.05 -25.10
N ALA A 289 -7.11 1.35 -25.47
CA ALA A 289 -7.46 1.80 -26.81
C ALA A 289 -8.52 2.90 -26.73
N ASN A 290 -8.18 4.11 -27.17
CA ASN A 290 -9.09 5.25 -27.22
C ASN A 290 -8.48 6.33 -28.14
N PRO A 291 -9.27 7.10 -28.91
CA PRO A 291 -8.76 8.23 -29.70
C PRO A 291 -7.91 9.24 -28.92
N LEU A 292 -8.13 9.37 -27.60
CA LEU A 292 -7.30 10.18 -26.70
C LEU A 292 -5.79 9.88 -26.82
N LEU A 293 -5.42 8.63 -27.05
CA LEU A 293 -4.02 8.19 -27.06
C LEU A 293 -3.26 8.59 -28.33
N GLY A 294 -3.96 9.05 -29.38
CA GLY A 294 -3.38 9.36 -30.68
C GLY A 294 -2.82 8.12 -31.40
N ASP A 295 -2.01 8.35 -32.43
CA ASP A 295 -1.49 7.30 -33.31
C ASP A 295 -0.27 6.55 -32.75
N SER A 296 0.44 7.15 -31.78
CA SER A 296 1.64 6.58 -31.15
C SER A 296 1.53 6.57 -29.61
N PRO A 297 0.67 5.71 -29.03
CA PRO A 297 0.46 5.64 -27.59
C PRO A 297 1.72 5.35 -26.78
N GLU A 298 2.71 4.68 -27.37
CA GLU A 298 3.99 4.35 -26.75
C GLU A 298 4.80 5.57 -26.30
N GLU A 299 4.63 6.73 -26.94
CA GLU A 299 5.29 7.97 -26.54
C GLU A 299 4.71 8.56 -25.24
N LEU A 300 3.49 8.13 -24.86
CA LEU A 300 2.78 8.59 -23.67
C LEU A 300 3.13 7.75 -22.43
N TYR A 301 3.69 6.56 -22.63
CA TYR A 301 4.00 5.63 -21.55
C TYR A 301 5.30 5.99 -20.81
N PRO A 302 5.40 5.69 -19.51
CA PRO A 302 4.33 5.16 -18.66
C PRO A 302 3.25 6.20 -18.32
N ILE A 303 2.00 5.75 -18.18
CA ILE A 303 0.87 6.63 -17.80
C ILE A 303 1.11 7.23 -16.41
N CYS A 304 1.35 6.37 -15.42
CA CYS A 304 1.76 6.81 -14.09
C CYS A 304 3.25 7.18 -14.11
N THR A 305 3.57 8.43 -13.81
CA THR A 305 4.95 8.93 -13.92
C THR A 305 5.85 8.35 -12.81
N PRO A 306 7.02 7.77 -13.15
CA PRO A 306 8.00 7.30 -12.17
C PRO A 306 8.51 8.44 -11.28
N GLY A 307 8.60 8.19 -9.97
CA GLY A 307 9.06 9.18 -8.98
C GLY A 307 8.02 10.24 -8.59
N ALA A 308 6.81 10.19 -9.15
CA ALA A 308 5.71 11.04 -8.71
C ALA A 308 5.11 10.55 -7.38
N SER A 309 4.39 11.41 -6.66
CA SER A 309 3.65 11.00 -5.44
C SER A 309 2.46 10.10 -5.77
N ASP A 310 1.89 9.47 -4.74
CA ASP A 310 0.67 8.69 -4.84
C ASP A 310 -0.51 9.48 -5.41
N SER A 311 -0.65 10.71 -4.94
CA SER A 311 -1.66 11.70 -5.31
C SER A 311 -1.50 12.13 -6.77
N ALA A 312 -0.27 12.29 -7.24
CA ALA A 312 0.01 12.57 -8.65
C ALA A 312 -0.37 11.39 -9.55
N SER A 313 -0.09 10.15 -9.14
CA SER A 313 -0.51 8.96 -9.88
C SER A 313 -2.03 8.81 -9.93
N PHE A 314 -2.74 9.18 -8.86
CA PHE A 314 -4.20 9.21 -8.86
C PHE A 314 -4.73 10.26 -9.85
N ASP A 315 -4.19 11.49 -9.83
CA ASP A 315 -4.56 12.56 -10.76
C ASP A 315 -4.36 12.15 -12.22
N GLU A 316 -3.22 11.52 -12.55
CA GLU A 316 -2.91 11.06 -13.91
C GLU A 316 -3.93 10.05 -14.45
N VAL A 317 -4.42 9.15 -13.58
CA VAL A 317 -5.41 8.15 -13.96
C VAL A 317 -6.82 8.74 -13.98
N ALA A 318 -7.17 9.61 -13.03
CA ALA A 318 -8.46 10.30 -13.00
C ALA A 318 -8.64 11.18 -14.25
N GLU A 319 -7.60 11.93 -14.63
CA GLU A 319 -7.57 12.76 -15.82
C GLU A 319 -7.65 11.91 -17.11
N LEU A 320 -6.92 10.78 -17.18
CA LEU A 320 -7.00 9.85 -18.30
C LEU A 320 -8.43 9.31 -18.49
N LEU A 321 -9.08 8.88 -17.40
CA LEU A 321 -10.45 8.36 -17.44
C LEU A 321 -11.45 9.44 -17.86
N TRP A 322 -11.31 10.65 -17.33
CA TRP A 322 -12.15 11.79 -17.69
C TRP A 322 -12.01 12.16 -19.18
N LEU A 323 -10.78 12.41 -19.65
CA LEU A 323 -10.53 12.77 -21.04
C LEU A 323 -10.88 11.65 -22.03
N SER A 324 -10.96 10.39 -21.58
CA SER A 324 -11.42 9.28 -22.42
C SER A 324 -12.92 9.31 -22.74
N GLY A 325 -13.68 10.23 -22.11
CA GLY A 325 -15.09 10.48 -22.36
C GLY A 325 -16.03 10.16 -21.19
N ARG A 326 -15.50 9.82 -20.00
CA ARG A 326 -16.30 9.61 -18.79
C ARG A 326 -16.49 10.93 -18.04
N PRO A 327 -17.67 11.22 -17.46
CA PRO A 327 -17.81 12.32 -16.50
C PRO A 327 -16.80 12.17 -15.34
N ILE A 328 -16.28 13.28 -14.82
CA ILE A 328 -15.29 13.22 -13.72
C ILE A 328 -15.85 12.52 -12.47
N THR A 329 -17.14 12.68 -12.19
CA THR A 329 -17.86 12.00 -11.09
C THR A 329 -17.83 10.48 -11.26
N HIS A 330 -18.04 9.97 -12.47
CA HIS A 330 -17.90 8.56 -12.81
C HIS A 330 -16.47 8.10 -12.56
N SER A 331 -15.47 8.79 -13.11
CA SER A 331 -14.05 8.43 -12.95
C SER A 331 -13.65 8.34 -11.47
N ILE A 332 -14.08 9.30 -10.64
CA ILE A 332 -13.81 9.30 -9.20
C ILE A 332 -14.54 8.15 -8.49
N MET A 333 -15.81 7.89 -8.79
CA MET A 333 -16.56 6.75 -8.23
C MET A 333 -15.98 5.38 -8.63
N MET A 334 -15.35 5.31 -9.81
CA MET A 334 -14.67 4.11 -10.29
C MET A 334 -13.36 3.86 -9.52
N MET A 335 -12.60 4.91 -9.23
CA MET A 335 -11.31 4.81 -8.54
C MET A 335 -11.45 4.71 -7.00
N ILE A 336 -12.42 5.43 -6.42
CA ILE A 336 -12.75 5.44 -4.99
C ILE A 336 -14.21 4.98 -4.82
N PRO A 337 -14.49 3.68 -5.00
CA PRO A 337 -15.84 3.16 -4.88
C PRO A 337 -16.32 3.13 -3.42
N GLU A 338 -17.63 3.28 -3.24
CA GLU A 338 -18.30 3.03 -1.96
C GLU A 338 -18.05 1.58 -1.48
N ALA A 339 -18.23 1.34 -0.19
CA ALA A 339 -18.41 -0.03 0.32
C ALA A 339 -19.74 -0.61 -0.19
N TRP A 340 -19.67 -1.50 -1.18
CA TRP A 340 -20.85 -2.02 -1.89
C TRP A 340 -21.07 -3.52 -1.67
N GLU A 341 -19.98 -4.26 -1.44
CA GLU A 341 -19.94 -5.72 -1.40
C GLU A 341 -20.81 -6.29 -0.27
N ASN A 342 -20.72 -5.70 0.92
CA ASN A 342 -21.47 -6.10 2.11
C ASN A 342 -22.69 -5.20 2.41
N HIS A 343 -22.99 -4.22 1.54
CA HIS A 343 -24.06 -3.25 1.77
C HIS A 343 -25.41 -3.77 1.30
N ALA A 344 -26.08 -4.56 2.16
CA ALA A 344 -27.33 -5.26 1.83
C ALA A 344 -28.47 -4.34 1.32
N THR A 345 -28.59 -3.12 1.83
CA THR A 345 -29.65 -2.14 1.52
C THR A 345 -29.30 -1.18 0.38
N MET A 346 -28.15 -1.32 -0.28
CA MET A 346 -27.78 -0.49 -1.43
C MET A 346 -28.75 -0.72 -2.59
N ASP A 347 -29.07 0.37 -3.31
CA ASP A 347 -29.85 0.30 -4.55
C ASP A 347 -29.20 -0.70 -5.56
N PRO A 348 -29.98 -1.62 -6.16
CA PRO A 348 -29.43 -2.63 -7.07
C PRO A 348 -28.75 -2.07 -8.31
N ALA A 349 -29.23 -0.97 -8.90
CA ALA A 349 -28.61 -0.36 -10.07
C ALA A 349 -27.25 0.24 -9.71
N ARG A 350 -27.17 0.89 -8.54
CA ARG A 350 -25.90 1.38 -7.99
C ARG A 350 -24.92 0.25 -7.67
N ARG A 351 -25.40 -0.85 -7.06
CA ARG A 351 -24.56 -2.03 -6.80
C ARG A 351 -23.99 -2.59 -8.10
N ALA A 352 -24.82 -2.73 -9.14
CA ALA A 352 -24.40 -3.23 -10.43
C ALA A 352 -23.34 -2.34 -11.10
N PHE A 353 -23.42 -1.02 -10.93
CA PHE A 353 -22.36 -0.09 -11.37
C PHE A 353 -21.02 -0.45 -10.71
N TYR A 354 -20.96 -0.54 -9.37
CA TYR A 354 -19.70 -0.83 -8.68
C TYR A 354 -19.18 -2.24 -8.97
N GLU A 355 -20.07 -3.22 -9.03
CA GLU A 355 -19.73 -4.61 -9.36
C GLU A 355 -19.10 -4.69 -10.76
N TYR A 356 -19.68 -4.02 -11.77
CA TYR A 356 -19.12 -3.97 -13.11
C TYR A 356 -17.72 -3.34 -13.13
N HIS A 357 -17.53 -2.20 -12.47
CA HIS A 357 -16.24 -1.50 -12.47
C HIS A 357 -15.16 -2.26 -11.69
N SER A 358 -15.53 -3.08 -10.69
CA SER A 358 -14.60 -3.97 -9.98
C SER A 358 -13.95 -5.02 -10.89
N LEU A 359 -14.56 -5.33 -12.05
CA LEU A 359 -13.99 -6.24 -13.07
C LEU A 359 -12.91 -5.56 -13.93
N LEU A 360 -12.84 -4.23 -13.92
CA LEU A 360 -11.95 -3.42 -14.77
C LEU A 360 -10.79 -2.81 -13.97
N MET A 361 -11.06 -2.33 -12.77
CA MET A 361 -10.11 -1.60 -11.94
C MET A 361 -10.30 -1.92 -10.46
N GLU A 362 -9.17 -2.18 -9.81
CA GLU A 362 -9.07 -2.28 -8.36
C GLU A 362 -9.20 -0.89 -7.69
N PRO A 363 -9.82 -0.80 -6.49
CA PRO A 363 -9.88 0.45 -5.75
C PRO A 363 -8.51 1.05 -5.44
N TRP A 364 -8.40 2.37 -5.54
CA TRP A 364 -7.27 3.14 -5.02
C TRP A 364 -7.55 3.47 -3.55
N ASP A 365 -7.13 2.56 -2.67
CA ASP A 365 -7.50 2.54 -1.26
C ASP A 365 -6.51 3.32 -0.38
N GLY A 366 -6.96 3.63 0.84
CA GLY A 366 -6.23 4.41 1.84
C GLY A 366 -7.02 5.64 2.31
N PRO A 367 -6.59 6.31 3.39
CA PRO A 367 -7.22 7.55 3.83
C PRO A 367 -7.21 8.58 2.72
N ALA A 368 -8.37 9.11 2.34
CA ALA A 368 -8.44 10.09 1.28
C ALA A 368 -9.59 11.07 1.48
N ALA A 369 -9.29 12.35 1.42
CA ALA A 369 -10.24 13.39 1.02
C ALA A 369 -9.73 13.96 -0.29
N VAL A 370 -10.45 13.69 -1.38
CA VAL A 370 -10.09 14.12 -2.73
C VAL A 370 -11.07 15.19 -3.18
N SER A 371 -10.59 16.41 -3.32
CA SER A 371 -11.29 17.45 -4.08
C SER A 371 -10.96 17.30 -5.56
N PHE A 372 -11.94 17.47 -6.43
CA PHE A 372 -11.78 17.31 -7.88
C PHE A 372 -12.60 18.36 -8.65
N THR A 373 -12.21 18.61 -9.89
CA THR A 373 -12.92 19.53 -10.79
C THR A 373 -12.66 19.17 -12.25
N ASP A 374 -13.67 19.41 -13.10
CA ASP A 374 -13.53 19.39 -14.56
C ASP A 374 -13.47 20.82 -15.15
N GLY A 375 -13.42 21.84 -14.30
CA GLY A 375 -13.46 23.25 -14.65
C GLY A 375 -14.85 23.89 -14.56
N ASN A 376 -15.94 23.12 -14.52
CA ASN A 376 -17.31 23.63 -14.35
C ASN A 376 -17.94 23.08 -13.06
N LEU A 377 -17.78 21.77 -12.86
CA LEU A 377 -18.09 21.07 -11.63
C LEU A 377 -16.89 21.17 -10.68
N VAL A 378 -17.19 21.30 -9.40
CA VAL A 378 -16.20 21.12 -8.33
C VAL A 378 -16.81 20.31 -7.20
N GLY A 379 -16.07 19.33 -6.72
CA GLY A 379 -16.57 18.41 -5.72
C GLY A 379 -15.50 17.87 -4.81
N ALA A 380 -15.94 17.10 -3.82
CA ALA A 380 -15.08 16.34 -2.94
C ALA A 380 -15.70 14.99 -2.61
N THR A 381 -14.88 13.95 -2.55
CA THR A 381 -15.26 12.65 -2.02
C THR A 381 -14.31 12.26 -0.90
N LEU A 382 -14.79 11.40 0.00
CA LEU A 382 -13.95 10.72 0.96
C LEU A 382 -13.68 9.28 0.50
N ASP A 383 -12.65 8.67 1.06
CA ASP A 383 -12.42 7.25 0.96
C ASP A 383 -13.59 6.45 1.55
N ARG A 384 -13.61 5.15 1.27
CA ARG A 384 -14.71 4.26 1.67
C ARG A 384 -14.93 4.18 3.18
N ASN A 385 -13.91 4.49 3.97
CA ASN A 385 -13.92 4.48 5.43
C ASN A 385 -14.13 5.89 6.01
N GLY A 386 -13.96 6.95 5.20
CA GLY A 386 -14.04 8.35 5.59
C GLY A 386 -13.02 8.73 6.66
N LEU A 387 -11.76 8.34 6.44
CA LEU A 387 -10.66 8.51 7.38
C LEU A 387 -10.14 9.96 7.44
N ARG A 388 -10.57 10.80 6.49
CA ARG A 388 -10.23 12.23 6.44
C ARG A 388 -11.48 13.10 6.57
N PRO A 389 -11.36 14.28 7.21
CA PRO A 389 -12.51 15.16 7.41
C PRO A 389 -12.87 15.94 6.14
N GLY A 390 -14.17 16.13 5.90
CA GLY A 390 -14.70 17.06 4.91
C GLY A 390 -15.93 17.79 5.45
N ARG A 391 -15.86 19.12 5.57
CA ARG A 391 -16.90 19.99 6.14
C ARG A 391 -17.30 21.06 5.12
N TYR A 392 -18.57 21.46 5.11
CA TYR A 392 -19.02 22.53 4.20
C TYR A 392 -20.01 23.53 4.81
N TRP A 393 -20.02 24.73 4.23
CA TRP A 393 -20.92 25.85 4.52
C TRP A 393 -21.46 26.41 3.23
N ILE A 394 -22.71 26.85 3.29
CA ILE A 394 -23.39 27.56 2.21
C ILE A 394 -23.98 28.83 2.81
N THR A 395 -23.74 29.94 2.15
CA THR A 395 -24.15 31.28 2.57
C THR A 395 -25.32 31.80 1.73
N GLU A 396 -26.01 32.83 2.23
CA GLU A 396 -27.14 33.46 1.55
C GLU A 396 -26.76 34.14 0.23
N ASP A 397 -25.52 34.63 0.11
CA ASP A 397 -24.95 35.27 -1.08
C ASP A 397 -24.35 34.25 -2.07
N GLY A 398 -24.57 32.96 -1.83
CA GLY A 398 -24.21 31.88 -2.74
C GLY A 398 -22.75 31.44 -2.66
N LEU A 399 -21.98 31.89 -1.67
CA LEU A 399 -20.64 31.37 -1.41
C LEU A 399 -20.72 29.97 -0.79
N VAL A 400 -19.99 29.02 -1.38
CA VAL A 400 -19.84 27.65 -0.93
C VAL A 400 -18.40 27.45 -0.46
N ILE A 401 -18.25 26.98 0.76
CA ILE A 401 -16.96 26.72 1.39
C ILE A 401 -16.94 25.25 1.76
N PHE A 402 -16.01 24.48 1.22
CA PHE A 402 -15.70 23.14 1.69
C PHE A 402 -14.26 23.09 2.18
N ALA A 403 -13.98 22.45 3.31
CA ALA A 403 -12.64 22.35 3.84
C ALA A 403 -12.45 21.13 4.74
N SER A 404 -11.18 20.78 4.93
CA SER A 404 -10.77 19.77 5.92
C SER A 404 -11.08 20.17 7.37
N GLU A 405 -11.26 21.46 7.65
CA GLU A 405 -11.59 21.99 8.99
C GLU A 405 -12.73 23.00 8.98
N VAL A 406 -13.19 23.34 10.19
CA VAL A 406 -14.14 24.45 10.41
C VAL A 406 -13.39 25.73 10.73
N GLY A 407 -13.92 26.87 10.30
CA GLY A 407 -13.33 28.19 10.62
C GLY A 407 -12.20 28.65 9.68
N VAL A 408 -12.07 28.04 8.49
CA VAL A 408 -11.09 28.46 7.49
C VAL A 408 -11.37 29.84 6.88
N ILE A 409 -12.62 30.30 6.97
CA ILE A 409 -13.04 31.65 6.56
C ILE A 409 -13.99 32.15 7.65
N ASP A 410 -13.84 33.43 8.02
CA ASP A 410 -14.78 34.09 8.91
C ASP A 410 -16.06 34.43 8.15
N VAL A 411 -17.16 33.79 8.54
CA VAL A 411 -18.47 33.98 7.92
C VAL A 411 -19.44 34.36 9.03
N GLU A 412 -20.12 35.49 8.83
CA GLU A 412 -21.13 35.96 9.78
C GLU A 412 -22.21 34.87 9.98
N PRO A 413 -22.49 34.44 11.23
CA PRO A 413 -23.41 33.33 11.48
C PRO A 413 -24.83 33.53 10.91
N SER A 414 -25.28 34.78 10.81
CA SER A 414 -26.58 35.17 10.23
C SER A 414 -26.70 34.84 8.74
N LYS A 415 -25.58 34.84 8.00
CA LYS A 415 -25.53 34.58 6.56
C LYS A 415 -25.47 33.10 6.20
N VAL A 416 -25.26 32.21 7.18
CA VAL A 416 -25.10 30.78 6.90
C VAL A 416 -26.45 30.10 6.73
N VAL A 417 -26.72 29.64 5.51
CA VAL A 417 -27.94 28.90 5.14
C VAL A 417 -27.86 27.44 5.56
N LYS A 418 -26.69 26.80 5.36
CA LYS A 418 -26.51 25.36 5.66
C LYS A 418 -25.07 25.05 6.06
N LYS A 419 -24.91 24.16 7.03
CA LYS A 419 -23.62 23.55 7.43
C LYS A 419 -23.74 22.04 7.34
N GLY A 420 -22.69 21.37 6.89
CA GLY A 420 -22.69 19.92 6.78
C GLY A 420 -21.31 19.28 6.81
N ARG A 421 -21.30 17.96 6.61
CA ARG A 421 -20.10 17.15 6.47
C ARG A 421 -20.30 16.12 5.37
N VAL A 422 -19.20 15.70 4.75
CA VAL A 422 -19.19 14.55 3.86
C VAL A 422 -18.98 13.29 4.72
N SER A 423 -19.81 12.29 4.48
CA SER A 423 -19.74 10.99 5.16
C SER A 423 -19.01 9.98 4.27
N PRO A 424 -18.49 8.87 4.82
CA PRO A 424 -17.91 7.79 4.01
C PRO A 424 -18.83 7.40 2.85
N GLY A 425 -18.25 7.30 1.66
CA GLY A 425 -18.98 6.93 0.46
C GLY A 425 -19.90 8.01 -0.14
N LYS A 426 -20.02 9.20 0.46
CA LYS A 426 -20.79 10.31 -0.12
C LYS A 426 -19.90 11.26 -0.91
N MET A 427 -20.47 11.84 -1.96
CA MET A 427 -19.87 12.89 -2.78
C MET A 427 -20.54 14.23 -2.48
N PHE A 428 -19.74 15.28 -2.35
CA PHE A 428 -20.18 16.66 -2.37
C PHE A 428 -19.88 17.24 -3.75
N LEU A 429 -20.87 17.84 -4.41
CA LEU A 429 -20.72 18.34 -5.78
C LEU A 429 -21.44 19.67 -5.99
N VAL A 430 -20.76 20.61 -6.62
CA VAL A 430 -21.26 21.94 -6.97
C VAL A 430 -21.13 22.12 -8.46
N ASP A 431 -22.23 22.54 -9.10
CA ASP A 431 -22.26 22.97 -10.49
C ASP A 431 -22.28 24.50 -10.53
N THR A 432 -21.15 25.08 -10.95
CA THR A 432 -20.99 26.54 -11.01
C THR A 432 -21.57 27.17 -12.28
N ASP A 433 -21.95 26.37 -13.27
CA ASP A 433 -22.68 26.85 -14.46
C ASP A 433 -24.18 26.89 -14.17
N ALA A 434 -24.73 25.82 -13.58
CA ALA A 434 -26.13 25.77 -13.17
C ALA A 434 -26.43 26.55 -11.88
N GLY A 435 -25.40 26.95 -11.13
CA GLY A 435 -25.54 27.71 -9.88
C GLY A 435 -26.20 26.91 -8.76
N ARG A 436 -25.95 25.60 -8.70
CA ARG A 436 -26.58 24.71 -7.70
C ARG A 436 -25.63 23.67 -7.13
N ILE A 437 -26.03 23.11 -6.00
CA ILE A 437 -25.40 21.93 -5.41
C ILE A 437 -26.15 20.70 -5.89
N ILE A 438 -25.41 19.68 -6.30
CA ILE A 438 -25.98 18.41 -6.76
C ILE A 438 -25.93 17.43 -5.58
N ASP A 439 -27.07 16.86 -5.23
CA ASP A 439 -27.15 15.90 -4.12
C ASP A 439 -26.48 14.57 -4.49
N ASP A 440 -25.86 13.91 -3.50
CA ASP A 440 -25.17 12.62 -3.65
C ASP A 440 -26.04 11.54 -4.32
N GLU A 441 -27.33 11.51 -3.98
CA GLU A 441 -28.28 10.55 -4.55
C GLU A 441 -28.54 10.82 -6.02
N GLU A 442 -28.57 12.08 -6.44
CA GLU A 442 -28.76 12.50 -7.83
C GLU A 442 -27.57 12.06 -8.69
N VAL A 443 -26.34 12.37 -8.26
CA VAL A 443 -25.10 11.97 -8.96
C VAL A 443 -25.06 10.46 -9.16
N LYS A 444 -25.33 9.71 -8.09
CA LYS A 444 -25.25 8.25 -8.12
C LYS A 444 -26.39 7.62 -8.93
N ALA A 445 -27.58 8.21 -8.92
CA ALA A 445 -28.69 7.76 -9.75
C ALA A 445 -28.39 7.98 -11.23
N GLU A 446 -27.82 9.12 -11.61
CA GLU A 446 -27.40 9.41 -12.98
C GLU A 446 -26.36 8.39 -13.47
N VAL A 447 -25.28 8.19 -12.69
CA VAL A 447 -24.23 7.23 -13.03
C VAL A 447 -24.76 5.79 -13.08
N ALA A 448 -25.63 5.41 -12.15
CA ALA A 448 -26.26 4.09 -12.15
C ALA A 448 -27.25 3.88 -13.32
N ALA A 449 -27.82 4.95 -13.88
CA ALA A 449 -28.73 4.90 -15.02
C ALA A 449 -28.03 5.05 -16.37
N ALA A 450 -26.74 5.45 -16.39
CA ALA A 450 -26.00 5.76 -17.61
C ALA A 450 -25.89 4.56 -18.58
N ASN A 451 -25.84 3.33 -18.07
CA ASN A 451 -25.77 2.10 -18.87
C ASN A 451 -26.53 0.96 -18.17
N PRO A 452 -26.89 -0.12 -18.89
CA PRO A 452 -27.54 -1.29 -18.30
C PRO A 452 -26.54 -2.16 -17.53
N TRP A 453 -25.97 -1.63 -16.44
CA TRP A 453 -24.88 -2.23 -15.68
C TRP A 453 -25.18 -3.66 -15.22
N ALA A 454 -26.41 -3.94 -14.78
CA ALA A 454 -26.81 -5.28 -14.32
C ALA A 454 -26.73 -6.33 -15.42
N GLU A 455 -27.07 -5.97 -16.67
CA GLU A 455 -26.92 -6.84 -17.83
C GLU A 455 -25.42 -7.06 -18.13
N TRP A 456 -24.63 -5.98 -18.05
CA TRP A 456 -23.20 -6.07 -18.29
C TRP A 456 -22.45 -6.91 -17.25
N VAL A 457 -22.87 -6.88 -15.99
CA VAL A 457 -22.37 -7.78 -14.94
C VAL A 457 -22.74 -9.22 -15.27
N LYS A 458 -24.01 -9.49 -15.61
CA LYS A 458 -24.47 -10.85 -15.94
C LYS A 458 -23.72 -11.46 -17.13
N ASP A 459 -23.40 -10.65 -18.14
CA ASP A 459 -22.66 -11.08 -19.32
C ASP A 459 -21.17 -11.35 -19.05
N ASN A 460 -20.61 -10.76 -17.99
CA ASN A 460 -19.18 -10.81 -17.67
C ASN A 460 -18.84 -11.63 -16.42
N LEU A 461 -19.82 -12.03 -15.61
CA LEU A 461 -19.56 -12.72 -14.35
C LEU A 461 -20.02 -14.18 -14.41
N ILE A 462 -19.07 -15.09 -14.24
CA ILE A 462 -19.30 -16.53 -14.18
C ILE A 462 -19.32 -16.95 -12.71
N ASP A 463 -20.47 -17.41 -12.21
CA ASP A 463 -20.55 -18.06 -10.90
C ASP A 463 -19.91 -19.45 -10.98
N LEU A 464 -18.89 -19.69 -10.15
CA LEU A 464 -18.19 -20.95 -10.02
C LEU A 464 -19.12 -22.15 -9.75
N LYS A 465 -20.27 -21.93 -9.10
CA LYS A 465 -21.28 -22.97 -8.84
C LYS A 465 -21.97 -23.47 -10.10
N ASN A 466 -22.02 -22.65 -11.16
CA ASN A 466 -22.66 -23.02 -12.42
C ASN A 466 -21.73 -23.85 -13.32
N LEU A 467 -20.44 -23.97 -12.98
CA LEU A 467 -19.49 -24.82 -13.70
C LEU A 467 -19.69 -26.31 -13.33
N PRO A 468 -19.46 -27.24 -14.28
CA PRO A 468 -19.70 -28.67 -14.06
C PRO A 468 -18.96 -29.24 -12.84
N GLU A 469 -19.66 -30.04 -12.03
CA GLU A 469 -19.04 -30.76 -10.91
C GLU A 469 -17.95 -31.74 -11.39
N ARG A 470 -16.93 -31.92 -10.56
CA ARG A 470 -15.78 -32.79 -10.84
C ARG A 470 -15.59 -33.78 -9.69
N GLU A 471 -15.03 -34.95 -10.00
CA GLU A 471 -14.79 -35.98 -8.98
C GLU A 471 -13.73 -35.53 -7.97
N HIS A 472 -14.05 -35.71 -6.69
CA HIS A 472 -13.13 -35.44 -5.60
C HIS A 472 -12.15 -36.61 -5.45
N VAL A 473 -10.85 -36.33 -5.50
CA VAL A 473 -9.79 -37.35 -5.41
C VAL A 473 -9.23 -37.41 -3.99
N VAL A 474 -9.38 -38.56 -3.33
CA VAL A 474 -8.82 -38.81 -1.99
C VAL A 474 -7.49 -39.56 -2.12
N HIS A 475 -6.44 -39.07 -1.47
CA HIS A 475 -5.13 -39.69 -1.45
C HIS A 475 -4.90 -40.55 -0.20
N THR A 476 -4.03 -41.55 -0.29
CA THR A 476 -3.68 -42.43 0.84
C THR A 476 -2.80 -41.70 1.86
N ALA A 477 -2.90 -42.08 3.13
CA ALA A 477 -2.10 -41.50 4.22
C ALA A 477 -0.58 -41.61 4.00
N ALA A 478 -0.12 -42.70 3.38
CA ALA A 478 1.29 -42.87 3.01
C ALA A 478 1.75 -41.85 1.96
N SER A 479 0.90 -41.55 0.97
CA SER A 479 1.17 -40.53 -0.04
C SER A 479 1.20 -39.11 0.57
N VAL A 480 0.28 -38.82 1.49
CA VAL A 480 0.24 -37.53 2.20
C VAL A 480 1.50 -37.33 3.03
N ASN A 481 1.95 -38.34 3.78
CA ASN A 481 3.16 -38.24 4.62
C ASN A 481 4.43 -37.94 3.81
N ILE A 482 4.64 -38.62 2.67
CA ILE A 482 5.81 -38.37 1.82
C ILE A 482 5.78 -36.94 1.28
N ARG A 483 4.62 -36.46 0.83
CA ARG A 483 4.46 -35.09 0.34
C ARG A 483 4.67 -34.06 1.45
N GLN A 484 4.13 -34.28 2.64
CA GLN A 484 4.39 -33.46 3.83
C GLN A 484 5.90 -33.32 4.09
N ARG A 485 6.68 -34.40 3.96
CA ARG A 485 8.14 -34.36 4.10
C ARG A 485 8.81 -33.53 3.00
N THR A 486 8.39 -33.71 1.75
CA THR A 486 8.91 -32.93 0.61
C THR A 486 8.73 -31.43 0.82
N PHE A 487 7.59 -31.01 1.36
CA PHE A 487 7.26 -29.60 1.63
C PHE A 487 7.64 -29.12 3.04
N GLY A 488 8.35 -29.95 3.82
CA GLY A 488 8.91 -29.57 5.12
C GLY A 488 7.90 -29.42 6.26
N TYR A 489 6.74 -30.09 6.21
CA TYR A 489 5.76 -30.08 7.30
C TYR A 489 6.33 -30.77 8.55
N THR A 490 5.95 -30.25 9.70
CA THR A 490 6.34 -30.74 11.03
C THR A 490 5.11 -31.16 11.84
N THR A 491 5.31 -32.05 12.81
CA THR A 491 4.26 -32.41 13.77
C THR A 491 3.81 -31.20 14.60
N GLU A 492 4.70 -30.24 14.85
CA GLU A 492 4.35 -29.00 15.53
C GLU A 492 3.30 -28.21 14.73
N GLU A 493 3.57 -27.88 13.46
CA GLU A 493 2.63 -27.13 12.60
C GLU A 493 1.28 -27.84 12.45
N LEU A 494 1.27 -29.16 12.26
CA LEU A 494 0.01 -29.93 12.20
C LEU A 494 -0.82 -29.77 13.48
N ARG A 495 -0.17 -29.81 14.65
CA ARG A 495 -0.84 -29.80 15.95
C ARG A 495 -1.27 -28.40 16.40
N ILE A 496 -0.44 -27.38 16.16
CA ILE A 496 -0.67 -26.03 16.70
C ILE A 496 -1.29 -25.09 15.67
N LEU A 497 -1.16 -25.36 14.36
CA LEU A 497 -1.71 -24.52 13.28
C LEU A 497 -2.91 -25.18 12.61
N LEU A 498 -2.70 -26.29 11.90
CA LEU A 498 -3.75 -26.90 11.08
C LEU A 498 -4.89 -27.50 11.92
N GLY A 499 -4.55 -28.24 12.98
CA GLY A 499 -5.54 -28.85 13.86
C GLY A 499 -6.50 -27.84 14.52
N PRO A 500 -6.02 -26.71 15.08
CA PRO A 500 -6.87 -25.65 15.60
C PRO A 500 -7.67 -24.91 14.53
N MET A 501 -7.08 -24.61 13.36
CA MET A 501 -7.81 -23.98 12.24
C MET A 501 -8.95 -24.87 11.75
N ALA A 502 -8.72 -26.17 11.61
CA ALA A 502 -9.75 -27.14 11.22
C ALA A 502 -10.92 -27.22 12.23
N ARG A 503 -10.65 -27.01 13.53
CA ARG A 503 -11.70 -27.02 14.57
C ARG A 503 -12.49 -25.73 14.66
N THR A 504 -11.82 -24.60 14.55
CA THR A 504 -12.39 -23.29 14.95
C THR A 504 -12.69 -22.37 13.78
N GLY A 505 -12.12 -22.64 12.60
CA GLY A 505 -12.23 -21.77 11.44
C GLY A 505 -11.53 -20.42 11.61
N ALA A 506 -10.54 -20.35 12.50
CA ALA A 506 -9.75 -19.16 12.81
C ALA A 506 -8.29 -19.54 13.10
N GLU A 507 -7.36 -18.60 12.89
CA GLU A 507 -5.96 -18.82 13.23
C GLU A 507 -5.79 -19.05 14.75
N PRO A 508 -4.82 -19.88 15.17
CA PRO A 508 -4.51 -20.07 16.58
C PRO A 508 -3.86 -18.83 17.19
N LEU A 509 -4.17 -18.54 18.46
CA LEU A 509 -3.50 -17.46 19.22
C LEU A 509 -2.27 -18.00 19.97
N GLY A 510 -1.18 -17.22 19.95
CA GLY A 510 0.06 -17.48 20.68
C GLY A 510 0.38 -16.39 21.71
N ALA A 511 1.48 -16.57 22.45
CA ALA A 511 2.00 -15.59 23.41
C ALA A 511 3.54 -15.66 23.47
N MET A 512 4.15 -14.62 24.07
CA MET A 512 5.60 -14.33 24.01
C MET A 512 6.06 -13.85 22.62
N GLY A 513 7.30 -13.38 22.53
CA GLY A 513 7.90 -12.96 21.26
C GLY A 513 8.58 -14.14 20.55
N SER A 514 8.84 -13.99 19.25
CA SER A 514 9.72 -14.91 18.53
C SER A 514 11.17 -14.69 18.98
N ASP A 515 11.83 -15.78 19.37
CA ASP A 515 13.20 -15.80 19.85
C ASP A 515 14.08 -16.85 19.14
N THR A 516 13.59 -17.35 18.00
CA THR A 516 14.32 -18.14 17.02
C THR A 516 15.15 -17.22 16.09
N PRO A 517 16.16 -17.73 15.37
CA PRO A 517 16.91 -16.92 14.42
C PRO A 517 16.02 -16.57 13.21
N VAL A 518 16.22 -15.37 12.66
CA VAL A 518 15.62 -14.99 11.37
C VAL A 518 16.08 -15.95 10.27
N ALA A 519 15.28 -16.15 9.23
CA ALA A 519 15.46 -17.22 8.24
C ALA A 519 16.89 -17.31 7.67
N VAL A 520 17.46 -16.16 7.27
CA VAL A 520 18.82 -16.04 6.73
C VAL A 520 19.94 -16.48 7.67
N LEU A 521 19.69 -16.54 8.99
CA LEU A 521 20.65 -16.99 9.99
C LEU A 521 20.36 -18.41 10.50
N SER A 522 19.24 -19.03 10.10
CA SER A 522 18.93 -20.40 10.49
C SER A 522 19.90 -21.38 9.82
N LYS A 523 20.24 -22.44 10.55
CA LYS A 523 21.00 -23.58 10.01
C LYS A 523 20.09 -24.66 9.42
N ARG A 524 18.77 -24.49 9.55
CA ARG A 524 17.74 -25.40 9.01
C ARG A 524 17.22 -24.87 7.68
N PRO A 525 16.88 -25.73 6.72
CA PRO A 525 16.23 -25.30 5.49
C PRO A 525 14.91 -24.58 5.81
N ARG A 526 14.82 -23.29 5.46
CA ARG A 526 13.61 -22.48 5.65
C ARG A 526 12.73 -22.49 4.42
N LEU A 527 11.46 -22.12 4.59
CA LEU A 527 10.61 -21.85 3.44
C LEU A 527 10.88 -20.44 2.93
N LEU A 528 10.70 -20.23 1.62
CA LEU A 528 10.89 -18.91 1.03
C LEU A 528 9.99 -17.83 1.68
N PHE A 529 8.82 -18.22 2.17
CA PHE A 529 7.92 -17.35 2.91
C PHE A 529 8.58 -16.73 4.15
N ASP A 530 9.46 -17.45 4.85
CA ASP A 530 10.10 -16.99 6.10
C ASP A 530 11.04 -15.78 5.90
N TYR A 531 11.42 -15.50 4.65
CA TYR A 531 12.25 -14.35 4.29
C TYR A 531 11.43 -13.07 4.09
N PHE A 532 10.10 -13.14 4.13
CA PHE A 532 9.21 -11.99 3.94
C PHE A 532 8.53 -11.60 5.25
N VAL A 533 8.61 -10.32 5.60
CA VAL A 533 7.95 -9.75 6.77
C VAL A 533 6.79 -8.87 6.32
N GLN A 534 5.63 -9.02 6.96
CA GLN A 534 4.44 -8.22 6.65
C GLN A 534 4.69 -6.74 6.96
N SER A 535 4.43 -5.87 5.98
CA SER A 535 4.37 -4.43 6.24
C SER A 535 3.11 -4.08 7.03
N PHE A 536 3.15 -2.97 7.76
CA PHE A 536 2.01 -2.45 8.50
C PHE A 536 2.02 -0.93 8.49
N ALA A 537 0.84 -0.34 8.65
CA ALA A 537 0.63 1.09 8.70
C ALA A 537 0.98 1.63 10.10
N GLN A 538 1.65 2.78 10.12
CA GLN A 538 1.95 3.51 11.35
C GLN A 538 2.01 5.02 11.07
N VAL A 539 1.27 5.80 11.85
CA VAL A 539 1.23 7.29 11.81
C VAL A 539 0.70 7.87 10.49
N THR A 540 1.30 7.56 9.34
CA THR A 540 0.95 8.16 8.04
C THR A 540 -0.46 7.76 7.58
N ASN A 541 -0.84 6.51 7.85
CA ASN A 541 -2.17 5.99 7.69
C ASN A 541 -2.54 5.03 8.85
N PRO A 542 -3.84 4.88 9.17
CA PRO A 542 -4.31 3.95 10.19
C PRO A 542 -4.52 2.52 9.63
N PRO A 543 -4.28 1.46 10.43
CA PRO A 543 -4.81 0.13 10.13
C PRO A 543 -6.35 0.11 10.28
N LEU A 544 -7.01 -0.89 9.69
CA LEU A 544 -8.48 -1.05 9.77
C LEU A 544 -8.89 -2.08 10.83
N ASP A 545 -10.07 -1.91 11.42
CA ASP A 545 -10.68 -2.93 12.28
C ASP A 545 -11.50 -3.93 11.44
N ALA A 546 -10.83 -4.94 10.89
CA ALA A 546 -11.47 -5.96 10.06
C ALA A 546 -12.61 -6.76 10.73
N ILE A 547 -12.78 -6.64 12.06
CA ILE A 547 -13.85 -7.33 12.79
C ILE A 547 -15.06 -6.41 12.95
N ARG A 548 -14.85 -5.16 13.38
CA ARG A 548 -15.94 -4.21 13.67
C ARG A 548 -16.39 -3.43 12.44
N GLU A 549 -15.50 -3.26 11.48
CA GLU A 549 -15.72 -2.51 10.25
C GLU A 549 -15.88 -3.46 9.05
N GLU A 550 -16.36 -4.70 9.26
CA GLU A 550 -16.50 -5.73 8.21
C GLU A 550 -17.24 -5.23 6.95
N LEU A 551 -18.19 -4.29 7.13
CA LEU A 551 -18.95 -3.67 6.03
C LEU A 551 -18.05 -3.07 4.93
N VAL A 552 -16.90 -2.51 5.29
CA VAL A 552 -15.98 -1.85 4.36
C VAL A 552 -14.93 -2.79 3.78
N THR A 553 -14.87 -4.03 4.26
CA THR A 553 -13.86 -5.01 3.85
C THR A 553 -14.41 -6.04 2.89
N SER A 554 -13.59 -6.55 1.96
CA SER A 554 -14.00 -7.59 1.02
C SER A 554 -12.87 -8.54 0.65
N LEU A 555 -13.17 -9.85 0.74
CA LEU A 555 -12.36 -10.94 0.18
C LEU A 555 -12.91 -11.47 -1.15
N THR A 556 -14.02 -10.91 -1.61
CA THR A 556 -14.61 -11.26 -2.90
C THR A 556 -13.74 -10.68 -4.01
N CYS A 557 -13.46 -11.48 -5.04
CA CYS A 557 -12.77 -11.03 -6.23
C CYS A 557 -13.34 -11.71 -7.49
N ALA A 558 -13.05 -11.14 -8.65
CA ALA A 558 -13.24 -11.79 -9.94
C ALA A 558 -11.87 -12.09 -10.54
N ILE A 559 -11.71 -13.29 -11.09
CA ILE A 559 -10.45 -13.72 -11.71
C ILE A 559 -10.66 -13.99 -13.20
N GLY A 560 -9.78 -13.45 -14.03
CA GLY A 560 -9.81 -13.66 -15.48
C GLY A 560 -9.07 -12.55 -16.21
N PRO A 561 -9.26 -12.44 -17.54
CA PRO A 561 -8.72 -11.34 -18.32
C PRO A 561 -9.46 -10.03 -18.04
N ASN A 562 -8.73 -8.92 -18.01
CA ASN A 562 -9.27 -7.56 -17.96
C ASN A 562 -9.39 -7.03 -19.39
N GLY A 563 -10.39 -6.16 -19.63
CA GLY A 563 -10.55 -5.51 -20.93
C GLY A 563 -10.02 -4.08 -20.98
N ASN A 564 -10.40 -3.36 -22.03
CA ASN A 564 -9.99 -1.98 -22.27
C ASN A 564 -10.61 -1.04 -21.21
N LEU A 565 -9.76 -0.45 -20.38
CA LEU A 565 -10.17 0.47 -19.31
C LEU A 565 -10.86 1.75 -19.84
N LEU A 566 -10.45 2.22 -21.02
CA LEU A 566 -10.88 3.49 -21.61
C LEU A 566 -12.15 3.39 -22.45
N ASP A 567 -12.73 2.19 -22.58
CA ASP A 567 -13.97 2.02 -23.32
C ASP A 567 -15.17 2.44 -22.46
N THR A 568 -15.97 3.38 -22.96
CA THR A 568 -17.19 3.84 -22.29
C THR A 568 -18.38 2.90 -22.56
N LYS A 569 -18.24 1.95 -23.47
CA LYS A 569 -19.25 0.93 -23.81
C LYS A 569 -19.00 -0.38 -23.05
N GLN A 570 -19.84 -1.39 -23.33
CA GLN A 570 -19.72 -2.72 -22.73
C GLN A 570 -18.40 -3.40 -23.11
N VAL A 571 -17.51 -3.53 -22.15
CA VAL A 571 -16.36 -4.43 -22.23
C VAL A 571 -16.83 -5.87 -21.98
N ARG A 572 -16.54 -6.78 -22.90
CA ARG A 572 -16.92 -8.21 -22.84
C ARG A 572 -15.70 -9.10 -22.56
N GLN A 573 -15.43 -9.32 -21.29
CA GLN A 573 -14.38 -10.21 -20.80
C GLN A 573 -14.92 -11.01 -19.60
N PRO A 574 -15.43 -12.24 -19.82
CA PRO A 574 -15.97 -13.05 -18.74
C PRO A 574 -14.92 -13.46 -17.71
N GLN A 575 -15.21 -13.22 -16.44
CA GLN A 575 -14.37 -13.55 -15.29
C GLN A 575 -15.11 -14.46 -14.32
N VAL A 576 -14.38 -15.30 -13.59
CA VAL A 576 -14.93 -16.19 -12.57
C VAL A 576 -15.02 -15.45 -11.24
N SER A 577 -16.22 -15.38 -10.68
CA SER A 577 -16.46 -14.84 -9.34
C SER A 577 -15.98 -15.80 -8.26
N LEU A 578 -15.20 -15.29 -7.31
CA LEU A 578 -14.72 -16.01 -6.14
C LEU A 578 -15.10 -15.26 -4.86
N PRO A 579 -15.82 -15.90 -3.92
CA PRO A 579 -16.14 -15.28 -2.63
C PRO A 579 -14.93 -15.18 -1.70
N PHE A 580 -13.91 -16.01 -1.95
CA PHE A 580 -12.65 -16.01 -1.20
C PHE A 580 -11.49 -16.31 -2.16
N PRO A 581 -10.30 -15.74 -1.92
CA PRO A 581 -9.12 -16.04 -2.73
C PRO A 581 -8.53 -17.42 -2.44
N VAL A 582 -9.00 -18.11 -1.39
CA VAL A 582 -8.59 -19.48 -1.05
C VAL A 582 -9.65 -20.45 -1.54
N ILE A 583 -9.27 -21.38 -2.41
CA ILE A 583 -10.18 -22.31 -3.07
C ILE A 583 -9.85 -23.76 -2.74
N ASN A 584 -10.87 -24.61 -2.69
CA ASN A 584 -10.70 -26.05 -2.50
C ASN A 584 -10.33 -26.78 -3.82
N ASN A 585 -10.06 -28.09 -3.73
CA ASN A 585 -9.64 -28.90 -4.88
C ASN A 585 -10.73 -28.98 -5.97
N ASP A 586 -12.00 -29.03 -5.56
CA ASP A 586 -13.14 -29.16 -6.49
C ASP A 586 -13.32 -27.86 -7.30
N GLN A 587 -13.21 -26.72 -6.61
CA GLN A 587 -13.22 -25.39 -7.21
C GLN A 587 -12.04 -25.19 -8.18
N LEU A 588 -10.84 -25.64 -7.79
CA LEU A 588 -9.68 -25.63 -8.70
C LEU A 588 -9.93 -26.50 -9.93
N ALA A 589 -10.51 -27.69 -9.77
CA ALA A 589 -10.80 -28.60 -10.87
C ALA A 589 -11.81 -28.00 -11.87
N LYS A 590 -12.78 -27.20 -11.38
CA LYS A 590 -13.69 -26.42 -12.23
C LYS A 590 -12.93 -25.38 -13.06
N ILE A 591 -12.07 -24.58 -12.43
CA ILE A 591 -11.26 -23.55 -13.12
C ILE A 591 -10.27 -24.17 -14.12
N ALA A 592 -9.59 -25.25 -13.74
CA ALA A 592 -8.60 -25.93 -14.58
C ALA A 592 -9.19 -26.58 -15.85
N ASN A 593 -10.53 -26.70 -15.92
CA ASN A 593 -11.26 -27.27 -17.05
C ASN A 593 -12.33 -26.31 -17.57
N ILE A 594 -12.14 -25.00 -17.39
CA ILE A 594 -13.02 -23.99 -17.97
C ILE A 594 -12.83 -23.93 -19.50
N GLU A 595 -13.96 -23.80 -20.20
CA GLU A 595 -14.05 -23.77 -21.66
C GLU A 595 -14.64 -22.43 -22.09
N SER A 596 -14.20 -21.95 -23.26
CA SER A 596 -14.82 -20.81 -23.92
C SER A 596 -16.23 -21.16 -24.42
N PRO A 597 -17.06 -20.16 -24.79
CA PRO A 597 -18.33 -20.42 -25.46
C PRO A 597 -18.22 -21.25 -26.75
N GLY A 598 -17.04 -21.28 -27.38
CA GLY A 598 -16.73 -22.09 -28.57
C GLY A 598 -16.30 -23.54 -28.27
N GLY A 599 -16.19 -23.92 -26.99
CA GLY A 599 -15.75 -25.26 -26.55
C GLY A 599 -14.23 -25.41 -26.40
N ASP A 600 -13.45 -24.38 -26.71
CA ASP A 600 -11.99 -24.43 -26.52
C ASP A 600 -11.62 -24.31 -25.05
N LYS A 601 -10.69 -25.14 -24.59
CA LYS A 601 -10.15 -25.06 -23.23
C LYS A 601 -9.32 -23.78 -23.06
N VAL A 602 -9.75 -22.90 -22.16
CA VAL A 602 -9.08 -21.60 -21.89
C VAL A 602 -8.23 -21.61 -20.61
N ALA A 603 -8.09 -22.78 -19.98
CA ALA A 603 -7.21 -23.00 -18.83
C ALA A 603 -5.99 -23.87 -19.18
N MET A 604 -4.84 -23.54 -18.60
CA MET A 604 -3.60 -24.31 -18.72
C MET A 604 -3.00 -24.59 -17.35
N LYS A 605 -2.68 -25.87 -17.10
CA LYS A 605 -1.90 -26.27 -15.93
C LYS A 605 -0.41 -26.31 -16.29
N VAL A 606 0.40 -25.59 -15.52
CA VAL A 606 1.85 -25.53 -15.66
C VAL A 606 2.50 -26.29 -14.51
N ARG A 607 3.40 -27.20 -14.86
CA ARG A 607 4.15 -28.01 -13.91
C ARG A 607 5.37 -27.26 -13.38
N GLY A 608 5.28 -26.76 -12.16
CA GLY A 608 6.33 -26.05 -11.42
C GLY A 608 7.32 -26.99 -10.73
N LEU A 609 7.90 -27.95 -11.47
CA LEU A 609 8.88 -28.89 -10.95
C LEU A 609 10.19 -28.83 -11.74
N TYR A 610 11.31 -29.09 -11.07
CA TYR A 610 12.66 -29.10 -11.66
C TYR A 610 13.51 -30.27 -11.15
N ARG A 611 14.66 -30.52 -11.78
CA ARG A 611 15.62 -31.56 -11.34
C ARG A 611 16.55 -30.99 -10.26
N PRO A 612 16.50 -31.50 -9.01
CA PRO A 612 17.25 -30.92 -7.90
C PRO A 612 18.78 -31.06 -8.06
N GLU A 613 19.26 -32.05 -8.82
CA GLU A 613 20.71 -32.31 -9.00
C GLU A 613 21.42 -31.19 -9.76
N GLY A 614 20.69 -30.42 -10.58
CA GLY A 614 21.24 -29.29 -11.33
C GLY A 614 21.33 -27.97 -10.55
N GLY A 615 20.90 -27.97 -9.28
CA GLY A 615 20.97 -26.81 -8.38
C GLY A 615 20.34 -25.54 -8.96
N GLU A 616 21.01 -24.41 -8.76
CA GLU A 616 20.55 -23.10 -9.25
C GLU A 616 20.27 -23.09 -10.75
N SER A 617 21.18 -23.64 -11.55
CA SER A 617 21.09 -23.57 -13.01
C SER A 617 19.85 -24.26 -13.56
N ALA A 618 19.49 -25.43 -13.03
CA ALA A 618 18.28 -26.15 -13.41
C ALA A 618 17.01 -25.44 -12.93
N LEU A 619 17.03 -24.84 -11.74
CA LEU A 619 15.91 -24.06 -11.22
C LEU A 619 15.66 -22.82 -12.09
N ARG A 620 16.72 -22.06 -12.40
CA ARG A 620 16.66 -20.86 -13.25
C ARG A 620 16.17 -21.19 -14.65
N ALA A 621 16.76 -22.19 -15.31
CA ALA A 621 16.36 -22.62 -16.64
C ALA A 621 14.87 -23.01 -16.66
N ARG A 622 14.40 -23.74 -15.64
CA ARG A 622 13.00 -24.14 -15.55
C ARG A 622 12.05 -22.95 -15.37
N LEU A 623 12.45 -21.94 -14.59
CA LEU A 623 11.66 -20.70 -14.44
C LEU A 623 11.56 -19.95 -15.77
N THR A 624 12.66 -19.84 -16.52
CA THR A 624 12.67 -19.22 -17.85
C THR A 624 11.75 -19.97 -18.83
N GLU A 625 11.87 -21.30 -18.90
CA GLU A 625 10.99 -22.14 -19.74
C GLU A 625 9.51 -21.94 -19.39
N ILE A 626 9.18 -21.88 -18.09
CA ILE A 626 7.81 -21.66 -17.63
C ILE A 626 7.30 -20.28 -18.06
N CYS A 627 8.12 -19.23 -17.93
CA CYS A 627 7.76 -17.88 -18.34
C CYS A 627 7.45 -17.82 -19.85
N GLU A 628 8.29 -18.43 -20.68
CA GLU A 628 8.08 -18.53 -22.13
C GLU A 628 6.84 -19.38 -22.48
N GLN A 629 6.68 -20.51 -21.81
CA GLN A 629 5.53 -21.41 -21.98
C GLN A 629 4.21 -20.67 -21.69
N VAL A 630 4.17 -19.89 -20.60
CA VAL A 630 3.01 -19.09 -20.20
C VAL A 630 2.76 -17.95 -21.20
N SER A 631 3.78 -17.20 -21.61
CA SER A 631 3.62 -16.16 -22.65
C SER A 631 3.07 -16.73 -23.96
N GLY A 632 3.61 -17.87 -24.41
CA GLY A 632 3.12 -18.55 -25.59
C GLY A 632 1.67 -19.03 -25.45
N ALA A 633 1.27 -19.47 -24.26
CA ALA A 633 -0.09 -19.90 -23.97
C ALA A 633 -1.09 -18.74 -23.99
N ILE A 634 -0.74 -17.60 -23.38
CA ILE A 634 -1.57 -16.39 -23.39
C ILE A 634 -1.79 -15.91 -24.82
N ASN A 635 -0.75 -15.93 -25.67
CA ASN A 635 -0.87 -15.56 -27.08
C ASN A 635 -1.78 -16.52 -27.87
N ARG A 636 -2.01 -17.75 -27.39
CA ARG A 636 -3.00 -18.70 -27.96
C ARG A 636 -4.40 -18.58 -27.35
N GLY A 637 -4.64 -17.59 -26.48
CA GLY A 637 -5.95 -17.35 -25.87
C GLY A 637 -6.18 -18.05 -24.53
N VAL A 638 -5.13 -18.55 -23.85
CA VAL A 638 -5.27 -19.07 -22.48
C VAL A 638 -5.52 -17.90 -21.52
N GLN A 639 -6.62 -18.01 -20.78
CA GLN A 639 -7.11 -16.99 -19.85
C GLN A 639 -6.85 -17.36 -18.38
N TYR A 640 -6.69 -18.64 -18.06
CA TYR A 640 -6.46 -19.12 -16.69
C TYR A 640 -5.22 -20.01 -16.64
N VAL A 641 -4.20 -19.61 -15.88
CA VAL A 641 -2.98 -20.38 -15.70
C VAL A 641 -2.92 -20.93 -14.28
N VAL A 642 -2.93 -22.25 -14.15
CA VAL A 642 -2.73 -22.96 -12.88
C VAL A 642 -1.25 -23.29 -12.74
N LEU A 643 -0.55 -22.56 -11.88
CA LEU A 643 0.83 -22.83 -11.49
C LEU A 643 0.84 -23.88 -10.37
N SER A 644 1.39 -25.06 -10.63
CA SER A 644 1.25 -26.22 -9.74
C SER A 644 2.59 -26.82 -9.34
N ASP A 645 2.82 -26.95 -8.04
CA ASP A 645 3.94 -27.71 -7.46
C ASP A 645 3.57 -29.18 -7.15
N ARG A 646 2.34 -29.59 -7.52
CA ARG A 646 1.86 -30.97 -7.36
C ARG A 646 2.72 -31.93 -8.21
N ASP A 647 2.68 -33.21 -7.84
CA ASP A 647 3.32 -34.33 -8.53
C ASP A 647 4.86 -34.33 -8.41
N SER A 648 5.40 -33.67 -7.38
CA SER A 648 6.77 -33.89 -6.93
C SER A 648 6.98 -35.36 -6.55
N ASN A 649 8.11 -35.91 -7.00
CA ASN A 649 8.50 -37.30 -6.79
C ASN A 649 10.03 -37.39 -6.69
N ALA A 650 10.58 -38.61 -6.59
CA ALA A 650 12.01 -38.83 -6.42
C ALA A 650 12.91 -38.20 -7.51
N GLN A 651 12.40 -37.89 -8.71
CA GLN A 651 13.17 -37.26 -9.79
C GLN A 651 12.95 -35.74 -9.89
N TRP A 652 11.87 -35.23 -9.30
CA TRP A 652 11.39 -33.87 -9.55
C TRP A 652 11.06 -33.19 -8.24
N ALA A 653 11.83 -32.16 -7.91
CA ALA A 653 11.60 -31.31 -6.75
C ALA A 653 10.62 -30.18 -7.10
N PRO A 654 9.81 -29.70 -6.13
CA PRO A 654 8.91 -28.59 -6.35
C PRO A 654 9.68 -27.27 -6.39
N ILE A 655 9.33 -26.39 -7.33
CA ILE A 655 9.73 -24.98 -7.25
C ILE A 655 8.89 -24.34 -6.13
N PRO A 656 9.50 -23.58 -5.19
CA PRO A 656 8.74 -22.88 -4.16
C PRO A 656 7.61 -22.05 -4.79
N SER A 657 6.37 -22.21 -4.29
CA SER A 657 5.19 -21.67 -4.96
C SER A 657 5.25 -20.14 -5.11
N LEU A 658 5.82 -19.47 -4.12
CA LEU A 658 6.08 -18.03 -4.13
C LEU A 658 7.04 -17.60 -5.25
N LEU A 659 8.16 -18.30 -5.40
CA LEU A 659 9.13 -18.00 -6.47
C LEU A 659 8.48 -18.22 -7.85
N LEU A 660 7.72 -19.31 -7.98
CA LEU A 660 7.04 -19.66 -9.23
C LEU A 660 6.03 -18.58 -9.65
N VAL A 661 5.12 -18.18 -8.75
CA VAL A 661 4.11 -17.18 -9.08
C VAL A 661 4.73 -15.82 -9.32
N SER A 662 5.72 -15.42 -8.52
CA SER A 662 6.36 -14.11 -8.64
C SER A 662 7.16 -13.98 -9.94
N ALA A 663 7.92 -15.02 -10.32
CA ALA A 663 8.64 -15.06 -11.60
C ALA A 663 7.69 -14.86 -12.80
N VAL A 664 6.59 -15.61 -12.84
CA VAL A 664 5.59 -15.51 -13.90
C VAL A 664 4.88 -14.15 -13.86
N HIS A 665 4.49 -13.67 -12.68
CA HIS A 665 3.82 -12.39 -12.50
C HIS A 665 4.66 -11.22 -13.03
N HIS A 666 5.93 -11.11 -12.59
CA HIS A 666 6.83 -10.05 -13.02
C HIS A 666 7.23 -10.16 -14.49
N HIS A 667 7.41 -11.37 -15.01
CA HIS A 667 7.61 -11.58 -16.45
C HIS A 667 6.43 -11.04 -17.27
N LEU A 668 5.20 -11.36 -16.86
CA LEU A 668 3.99 -10.88 -17.54
C LEU A 668 3.74 -9.38 -17.35
N LEU A 669 4.19 -8.77 -16.24
CA LEU A 669 4.16 -7.32 -16.07
C LEU A 669 5.14 -6.64 -17.05
N ARG A 670 6.38 -7.13 -17.14
CA ARG A 670 7.39 -6.60 -18.07
C ARG A 670 6.97 -6.72 -19.53
N SER A 671 6.33 -7.82 -19.90
CA SER A 671 5.81 -8.04 -21.25
C SER A 671 4.42 -7.41 -21.49
N ALA A 672 3.88 -6.64 -20.52
CA ALA A 672 2.53 -6.07 -20.54
C ALA A 672 1.40 -7.07 -20.91
N ASN A 673 1.51 -8.32 -20.46
CA ASN A 673 0.52 -9.38 -20.71
C ASN A 673 -0.23 -9.83 -19.45
N ARG A 674 0.12 -9.31 -18.25
CA ARG A 674 -0.47 -9.77 -16.98
C ARG A 674 -1.98 -9.59 -16.90
N THR A 675 -2.56 -8.59 -17.58
CA THR A 675 -4.01 -8.34 -17.63
C THR A 675 -4.78 -9.35 -18.48
N LYS A 676 -4.11 -10.16 -19.30
CA LYS A 676 -4.78 -11.12 -20.20
C LYS A 676 -5.06 -12.47 -19.54
N THR A 677 -4.63 -12.69 -18.30
CA THR A 677 -4.76 -13.99 -17.65
C THR A 677 -4.88 -13.89 -16.12
N ALA A 678 -5.53 -14.87 -15.51
CA ALA A 678 -5.48 -15.12 -14.07
C ALA A 678 -4.37 -16.13 -13.72
N LEU A 679 -3.66 -15.90 -12.61
CA LEU A 679 -2.67 -16.83 -12.08
C LEU A 679 -3.25 -17.53 -10.85
N VAL A 680 -3.58 -18.82 -10.95
CA VAL A 680 -4.06 -19.64 -9.84
C VAL A 680 -2.92 -20.51 -9.34
N VAL A 681 -2.68 -20.52 -8.04
CA VAL A 681 -1.57 -21.27 -7.44
C VAL A 681 -2.10 -22.53 -6.77
N GLU A 682 -1.70 -23.70 -7.25
CA GLU A 682 -1.89 -24.98 -6.57
C GLU A 682 -0.60 -25.33 -5.84
N ALA A 683 -0.62 -25.24 -4.51
CA ALA A 683 0.59 -25.26 -3.69
C ALA A 683 0.55 -26.25 -2.53
N GLY A 684 1.62 -27.03 -2.41
CA GLY A 684 1.88 -27.96 -1.33
C GLY A 684 2.64 -27.32 -0.15
N ASP A 685 3.32 -26.19 -0.33
CA ASP A 685 4.05 -25.48 0.74
C ASP A 685 3.18 -24.50 1.57
N VAL A 686 1.90 -24.32 1.20
CA VAL A 686 0.97 -23.41 1.88
C VAL A 686 0.27 -24.08 3.06
N ARG A 687 0.44 -23.51 4.26
CA ARG A 687 -0.20 -23.99 5.50
C ARG A 687 -0.45 -22.91 6.56
N GLU A 688 0.00 -21.68 6.30
CA GLU A 688 -0.17 -20.54 7.20
C GLU A 688 -0.90 -19.38 6.50
N THR A 689 -1.52 -18.51 7.29
CA THR A 689 -2.19 -17.29 6.81
C THR A 689 -1.21 -16.38 6.05
N HIS A 690 0.03 -16.30 6.54
CA HIS A 690 1.11 -15.55 5.90
C HIS A 690 1.43 -16.07 4.50
N HIS A 691 1.49 -17.39 4.29
CA HIS A 691 1.84 -17.96 2.97
C HIS A 691 0.83 -17.54 1.90
N VAL A 692 -0.46 -17.59 2.23
CA VAL A 692 -1.54 -17.14 1.33
C VAL A 692 -1.42 -15.64 1.03
N ALA A 693 -1.19 -14.83 2.06
CA ALA A 693 -1.08 -13.38 1.90
C ALA A 693 0.12 -12.98 1.03
N VAL A 694 1.25 -13.66 1.15
CA VAL A 694 2.44 -13.40 0.31
C VAL A 694 2.16 -13.82 -1.13
N LEU A 695 1.58 -15.00 -1.38
CA LEU A 695 1.22 -15.42 -2.74
C LEU A 695 0.31 -14.42 -3.45
N ILE A 696 -0.74 -13.93 -2.77
CA ILE A 696 -1.64 -12.90 -3.33
C ILE A 696 -0.90 -11.59 -3.56
N GLY A 697 -0.08 -11.15 -2.59
CA GLY A 697 0.72 -9.93 -2.69
C GLY A 697 1.73 -9.92 -3.85
N TYR A 698 2.16 -11.10 -4.32
CA TYR A 698 3.04 -11.29 -5.48
C TYR A 698 2.31 -11.79 -6.74
N GLY A 699 0.98 -11.65 -6.79
CA GLY A 699 0.21 -11.72 -8.02
C GLY A 699 -0.63 -12.98 -8.23
N ALA A 700 -0.78 -13.85 -7.22
CA ALA A 700 -1.76 -14.94 -7.27
C ALA A 700 -3.19 -14.37 -7.21
N SER A 701 -4.01 -14.75 -8.19
CA SER A 701 -5.44 -14.43 -8.24
C SER A 701 -6.26 -15.33 -7.30
N ALA A 702 -5.82 -16.58 -7.10
CA ALA A 702 -6.38 -17.50 -6.13
C ALA A 702 -5.33 -18.53 -5.68
N VAL A 703 -5.49 -19.08 -4.49
CA VAL A 703 -4.58 -20.07 -3.88
C VAL A 703 -5.35 -21.32 -3.47
N ASN A 704 -4.86 -22.48 -3.91
CA ASN A 704 -5.34 -23.79 -3.53
C ASN A 704 -4.29 -24.50 -2.66
N PRO A 705 -4.45 -24.50 -1.31
CA PRO A 705 -3.51 -25.12 -0.38
C PRO A 705 -3.77 -26.63 -0.25
N TYR A 706 -3.57 -27.38 -1.35
CA TYR A 706 -4.06 -28.75 -1.44
C TYR A 706 -3.52 -29.66 -0.34
N LEU A 707 -2.24 -29.55 -0.01
CA LEU A 707 -1.61 -30.46 0.95
C LEU A 707 -2.04 -30.15 2.38
N ALA A 708 -2.36 -28.90 2.71
CA ALA A 708 -2.93 -28.56 4.00
C ALA A 708 -4.34 -29.14 4.17
N MET A 709 -5.17 -29.13 3.12
CA MET A 709 -6.50 -29.75 3.14
C MET A 709 -6.39 -31.27 3.33
N GLU A 710 -5.56 -31.94 2.53
CA GLU A 710 -5.31 -33.39 2.65
C GLU A 710 -4.75 -33.75 4.05
N SER A 711 -3.92 -32.89 4.63
CA SER A 711 -3.39 -33.07 5.99
C SER A 711 -4.48 -32.96 7.05
N VAL A 712 -5.41 -32.02 6.92
CA VAL A 712 -6.55 -31.86 7.83
C VAL A 712 -7.50 -33.05 7.75
N GLU A 713 -7.82 -33.51 6.54
CA GLU A 713 -8.63 -34.72 6.34
C GLU A 713 -8.01 -35.95 7.01
N GLN A 714 -6.68 -36.09 6.89
CA GLN A 714 -5.95 -37.17 7.54
C GLN A 714 -6.01 -37.05 9.08
N LEU A 715 -5.77 -35.86 9.65
CA LEU A 715 -5.83 -35.63 11.10
C LEU A 715 -7.21 -35.95 11.68
N ILE A 716 -8.28 -35.67 10.93
CA ILE A 716 -9.65 -35.97 11.35
C ILE A 716 -9.92 -37.47 11.23
N THR A 717 -9.56 -38.09 10.10
CA THR A 717 -9.77 -39.52 9.85
C THR A 717 -9.01 -40.41 10.85
N THR A 718 -7.84 -39.97 11.30
CA THR A 718 -7.01 -40.67 12.29
C THR A 718 -7.42 -40.41 13.74
N GLY A 719 -8.32 -39.44 14.00
CA GLY A 719 -8.80 -39.10 15.34
C GLY A 719 -7.92 -38.11 16.12
N ASP A 720 -6.88 -37.53 15.52
CA ASP A 720 -6.04 -36.49 16.12
C ASP A 720 -6.81 -35.16 16.30
N VAL A 721 -7.79 -34.92 15.43
CA VAL A 721 -8.76 -33.83 15.52
C VAL A 721 -10.16 -34.42 15.65
N VAL A 722 -10.83 -34.07 16.74
CA VAL A 722 -12.17 -34.57 17.07
C VAL A 722 -13.21 -33.43 17.06
N GLY A 723 -14.47 -33.79 16.83
CA GLY A 723 -15.60 -32.85 16.89
C GLY A 723 -15.94 -32.12 15.58
N VAL A 724 -15.28 -32.46 14.47
CA VAL A 724 -15.56 -31.94 13.12
C VAL A 724 -15.46 -33.06 12.08
N THR A 725 -16.25 -33.00 11.01
CA THR A 725 -16.11 -33.91 9.85
C THR A 725 -14.97 -33.47 8.93
N PRO A 726 -14.44 -34.33 8.03
CA PRO A 726 -13.43 -33.91 7.06
C PRO A 726 -13.86 -32.71 6.21
N GLN A 727 -15.12 -32.71 5.74
CA GLN A 727 -15.70 -31.61 4.97
C GLN A 727 -15.75 -30.30 5.79
N ASP A 728 -16.22 -30.36 7.05
CA ASP A 728 -16.24 -29.21 7.94
C ASP A 728 -14.81 -28.71 8.25
N GLY A 729 -13.87 -29.63 8.42
CA GLY A 729 -12.47 -29.34 8.69
C GLY A 729 -11.80 -28.57 7.54
N VAL A 730 -12.02 -29.00 6.29
CA VAL A 730 -11.54 -28.30 5.09
C VAL A 730 -12.20 -26.93 4.96
N TYR A 731 -13.53 -26.84 5.15
CA TYR A 731 -14.24 -25.56 5.15
C TYR A 731 -13.68 -24.58 6.20
N ASN A 732 -13.47 -25.07 7.42
CA ASN A 732 -12.90 -24.28 8.51
C ASN A 732 -11.46 -23.85 8.21
N LEU A 733 -10.63 -24.73 7.66
CA LEU A 733 -9.27 -24.38 7.24
C LEU A 733 -9.29 -23.21 6.23
N ILE A 734 -10.09 -23.32 5.17
CA ILE A 734 -10.21 -22.28 4.13
C ILE A 734 -10.70 -20.97 4.74
N LYS A 735 -11.72 -21.03 5.60
CA LYS A 735 -12.26 -19.88 6.32
C LYS A 735 -11.22 -19.22 7.22
N GLY A 736 -10.43 -20.01 7.95
CA GLY A 736 -9.36 -19.54 8.83
C GLY A 736 -8.25 -18.85 8.06
N LEU A 737 -7.80 -19.44 6.95
CA LEU A 737 -6.82 -18.84 6.04
C LEU A 737 -7.34 -17.53 5.43
N GLY A 738 -8.58 -17.50 4.96
CA GLY A 738 -9.22 -16.29 4.41
C GLY A 738 -9.33 -15.15 5.43
N LYS A 739 -9.80 -15.44 6.65
CA LYS A 739 -9.82 -14.45 7.75
C LYS A 739 -8.43 -13.94 8.10
N GLY A 740 -7.43 -14.80 8.05
CA GLY A 740 -6.03 -14.42 8.25
C GLY A 740 -5.53 -13.44 7.20
N VAL A 741 -5.87 -13.65 5.92
CA VAL A 741 -5.56 -12.71 4.83
C VAL A 741 -6.20 -11.35 5.08
N LEU A 742 -7.50 -11.32 5.44
CA LEU A 742 -8.19 -10.07 5.75
C LEU A 742 -7.51 -9.32 6.90
N LYS A 743 -7.12 -10.04 7.96
CA LYS A 743 -6.36 -9.46 9.07
C LYS A 743 -5.03 -8.85 8.57
N ILE A 744 -4.26 -9.58 7.76
CA ILE A 744 -2.97 -9.10 7.24
C ILE A 744 -3.14 -7.84 6.38
N MET A 745 -4.12 -7.82 5.49
CA MET A 745 -4.46 -6.64 4.67
C MET A 745 -4.80 -5.42 5.53
N SER A 746 -5.62 -5.63 6.57
CA SER A 746 -6.07 -4.56 7.47
C SER A 746 -4.92 -3.91 8.25
N LYS A 747 -3.78 -4.59 8.43
CA LYS A 747 -2.58 -4.02 9.07
C LYS A 747 -2.02 -2.83 8.29
N MET A 748 -2.18 -2.82 6.98
CA MET A 748 -1.79 -1.70 6.10
C MET A 748 -2.95 -0.73 5.86
N GLY A 749 -4.13 -1.02 6.41
CA GLY A 749 -5.36 -0.27 6.16
C GLY A 749 -5.99 -0.57 4.80
N ILE A 750 -5.70 -1.75 4.21
CA ILE A 750 -6.25 -2.15 2.90
C ILE A 750 -7.55 -2.92 3.12
N SER A 751 -8.59 -2.51 2.39
CA SER A 751 -9.96 -2.98 2.58
C SER A 751 -10.35 -4.12 1.64
N THR A 752 -9.78 -4.19 0.43
CA THR A 752 -10.17 -5.19 -0.59
C THR A 752 -9.00 -6.05 -1.05
N VAL A 753 -9.27 -7.35 -1.25
CA VAL A 753 -8.25 -8.29 -1.75
C VAL A 753 -7.82 -7.94 -3.18
N ALA A 754 -8.70 -7.32 -3.96
CA ALA A 754 -8.41 -6.85 -5.31
C ALA A 754 -7.24 -5.85 -5.30
N SER A 755 -7.29 -4.83 -4.44
CA SER A 755 -6.20 -3.84 -4.32
C SER A 755 -4.95 -4.39 -3.63
N TYR A 756 -5.09 -5.44 -2.82
CA TYR A 756 -3.95 -6.11 -2.18
C TYR A 756 -3.17 -7.02 -3.15
N THR A 757 -3.84 -7.56 -4.17
CA THR A 757 -3.23 -8.47 -5.16
C THR A 757 -2.17 -7.73 -5.98
N GLY A 758 -0.92 -8.18 -5.91
CA GLY A 758 0.22 -7.53 -6.58
C GLY A 758 0.72 -6.24 -5.92
N ALA A 759 0.23 -5.89 -4.72
CA ALA A 759 0.63 -4.67 -4.02
C ALA A 759 2.00 -4.76 -3.32
N GLN A 760 2.53 -5.98 -3.12
CA GLN A 760 3.83 -6.23 -2.50
C GLN A 760 4.03 -5.52 -1.13
N THR A 761 3.06 -5.65 -0.23
CA THR A 761 3.08 -5.07 1.13
C THR A 761 3.96 -5.88 2.10
N PHE A 762 5.18 -6.20 1.66
CA PHE A 762 6.15 -7.01 2.37
C PHE A 762 7.56 -6.41 2.27
N GLU A 763 8.40 -6.74 3.25
CA GLU A 763 9.83 -6.48 3.23
C GLU A 763 10.57 -7.82 3.21
N ALA A 764 11.59 -7.93 2.36
CA ALA A 764 12.48 -9.09 2.33
C ALA A 764 13.62 -8.89 3.34
N LEU A 765 13.86 -9.91 4.17
CA LEU A 765 14.95 -9.93 5.13
C LEU A 765 15.94 -11.04 4.78
N GLY A 766 17.10 -10.66 4.26
CA GLY A 766 18.19 -11.59 3.96
C GLY A 766 18.16 -12.18 2.57
N LEU A 767 17.39 -11.61 1.63
CA LEU A 767 17.43 -11.98 0.20
C LEU A 767 18.38 -11.05 -0.57
N GLY A 768 19.24 -11.60 -1.42
CA GLY A 768 20.15 -10.83 -2.27
C GLY A 768 19.40 -9.92 -3.24
N GLN A 769 19.95 -8.72 -3.50
CA GLN A 769 19.31 -7.72 -4.37
C GLN A 769 19.08 -8.25 -5.79
N GLU A 770 20.03 -9.02 -6.34
CA GLU A 770 19.90 -9.64 -7.68
C GLU A 770 18.67 -10.56 -7.78
N LEU A 771 18.43 -11.39 -6.75
CA LEU A 771 17.26 -12.27 -6.68
C LEU A 771 15.97 -11.44 -6.61
N VAL A 772 15.98 -10.38 -5.81
CA VAL A 772 14.83 -9.49 -5.63
C VAL A 772 14.50 -8.73 -6.92
N ASP A 773 15.50 -8.16 -7.59
CA ASP A 773 15.30 -7.42 -8.84
C ASP A 773 14.76 -8.31 -9.96
N GLU A 774 15.19 -9.57 -10.00
CA GLU A 774 14.77 -10.51 -11.03
C GLU A 774 13.34 -11.04 -10.80
N PHE A 775 13.06 -11.53 -9.58
CA PHE A 775 11.86 -12.30 -9.28
C PHE A 775 10.85 -11.59 -8.39
N PHE A 776 11.22 -10.53 -7.66
CA PHE A 776 10.38 -9.83 -6.68
C PHE A 776 10.46 -8.30 -6.85
N ALA A 777 10.66 -7.83 -8.08
CA ALA A 777 11.00 -6.44 -8.40
C ALA A 777 10.06 -5.45 -7.70
N GLY A 778 10.63 -4.46 -7.01
CA GLY A 778 9.89 -3.48 -6.21
C GLY A 778 9.79 -3.80 -4.70
N THR A 779 10.23 -4.98 -4.28
CA THR A 779 10.33 -5.35 -2.86
C THR A 779 11.58 -4.74 -2.22
N HIS A 780 11.45 -4.22 -1.00
CA HIS A 780 12.61 -3.74 -0.25
C HIS A 780 13.40 -4.90 0.36
N SER A 781 14.72 -4.90 0.19
CA SER A 781 15.64 -5.82 0.88
C SER A 781 16.82 -5.02 1.46
N GLN A 782 16.69 -4.56 2.69
CA GLN A 782 17.72 -3.72 3.33
C GLN A 782 19.00 -4.50 3.64
N LEU A 783 18.85 -5.79 3.94
CA LEU A 783 19.92 -6.71 4.25
C LEU A 783 19.96 -7.78 3.15
N GLY A 784 20.86 -7.60 2.19
CA GLY A 784 21.13 -8.60 1.16
C GLY A 784 21.64 -9.92 1.76
N GLY A 785 21.50 -11.01 1.00
CA GLY A 785 21.97 -12.32 1.45
C GLY A 785 21.74 -13.43 0.43
N VAL A 786 20.78 -14.29 0.72
CA VAL A 786 20.41 -15.52 0.01
C VAL A 786 20.11 -15.27 -1.47
N GLY A 787 20.79 -16.02 -2.34
CA GLY A 787 20.53 -16.10 -3.76
C GLY A 787 19.69 -17.33 -4.15
N LEU A 788 19.54 -17.54 -5.46
CA LEU A 788 18.78 -18.66 -6.01
C LEU A 788 19.46 -20.02 -5.73
N ASP A 789 20.78 -20.02 -5.56
CA ASP A 789 21.60 -21.17 -5.18
C ASP A 789 21.21 -21.74 -3.81
N VAL A 790 21.07 -20.87 -2.81
CA VAL A 790 20.67 -21.26 -1.46
C VAL A 790 19.23 -21.76 -1.46
N ILE A 791 18.31 -21.09 -2.16
CA ILE A 791 16.93 -21.55 -2.30
C ILE A 791 16.88 -22.95 -2.92
N ALA A 792 17.66 -23.19 -3.99
CA ALA A 792 17.75 -24.51 -4.62
C ALA A 792 18.32 -25.56 -3.66
N ALA A 793 19.32 -25.20 -2.83
CA ALA A 793 19.92 -26.08 -1.83
C ALA A 793 18.94 -26.44 -0.71
N GLU A 794 18.15 -25.49 -0.21
CA GLU A 794 17.13 -25.73 0.82
C GLU A 794 16.01 -26.66 0.32
N VAL A 795 15.58 -26.47 -0.94
CA VAL A 795 14.61 -27.37 -1.60
C VAL A 795 15.20 -28.77 -1.75
N SER A 796 16.45 -28.86 -2.23
CA SER A 796 17.15 -30.13 -2.40
C SER A 796 17.31 -30.88 -1.07
N ALA A 797 17.64 -30.19 0.01
CA ALA A 797 17.77 -30.79 1.35
C ALA A 797 16.45 -31.41 1.83
N ARG A 798 15.32 -30.72 1.66
CA ARG A 798 13.99 -31.26 1.99
C ARG A 798 13.60 -32.43 1.09
N HIS A 799 13.90 -32.32 -0.20
CA HIS A 799 13.59 -33.34 -1.20
C HIS A 799 14.38 -34.63 -0.94
N GLN A 800 15.68 -34.56 -0.69
CA GLN A 800 16.51 -35.70 -0.30
C GLN A 800 16.06 -36.35 1.01
N MET A 801 15.60 -35.54 1.97
CA MET A 801 15.02 -36.06 3.21
C MET A 801 13.73 -36.85 2.95
N ALA A 802 12.93 -36.50 1.95
CA ALA A 802 11.73 -37.24 1.56
C ALA A 802 12.06 -38.47 0.68
N TYR A 803 13.06 -38.37 -0.18
CA TYR A 803 13.50 -39.40 -1.15
C TYR A 803 14.99 -39.73 -1.01
N PRO A 804 15.40 -40.49 0.02
CA PRO A 804 16.79 -40.87 0.21
C PRO A 804 17.28 -41.86 -0.86
N GLU A 805 18.58 -41.80 -1.23
CA GLU A 805 19.18 -42.64 -2.28
C GLU A 805 19.03 -44.15 -2.06
N GLY A 806 18.99 -44.60 -0.79
CA GLY A 806 18.73 -46.00 -0.41
C GLY A 806 17.27 -46.46 -0.56
N GLY A 807 16.38 -45.60 -1.03
CA GLY A 807 14.94 -45.86 -1.09
C GLY A 807 14.22 -45.56 0.24
N ILE A 808 12.89 -45.50 0.19
CA ILE A 808 12.06 -45.22 1.38
C ILE A 808 11.93 -46.50 2.23
N GLU A 809 12.96 -46.82 3.03
CA GLU A 809 12.96 -48.03 3.89
C GLU A 809 11.86 -48.02 4.96
N LEU A 810 11.42 -46.84 5.40
CA LEU A 810 10.39 -46.65 6.43
C LEU A 810 9.30 -45.65 5.95
N PRO A 811 8.24 -46.13 5.28
CA PRO A 811 7.11 -45.30 4.85
C PRO A 811 6.38 -44.62 6.02
N HIS A 812 6.52 -45.15 7.23
CA HIS A 812 5.90 -44.64 8.47
C HIS A 812 6.82 -43.74 9.31
N ARG A 813 7.96 -43.28 8.77
CA ARG A 813 8.83 -42.37 9.51
C ARG A 813 8.04 -41.11 9.90
N PRO A 814 7.99 -40.74 11.20
CA PRO A 814 7.26 -39.56 11.62
C PRO A 814 7.86 -38.29 11.01
N LEU A 815 7.03 -37.26 10.87
CA LEU A 815 7.49 -35.92 10.50
C LEU A 815 8.50 -35.41 11.54
N LEU A 816 9.28 -34.41 11.15
CA LEU A 816 10.14 -33.71 12.10
C LEU A 816 9.28 -33.10 13.22
N GLY A 817 9.82 -33.09 14.44
CA GLY A 817 9.08 -32.64 15.62
C GLY A 817 8.81 -31.14 15.67
N GLY A 818 9.43 -30.34 14.80
CA GLY A 818 9.38 -28.87 14.82
C GLY A 818 10.36 -28.27 15.81
N GLY A 819 9.94 -27.20 16.47
CA GLY A 819 10.72 -26.41 17.41
C GLY A 819 10.90 -24.96 16.97
N GLU A 820 9.94 -24.42 16.21
CA GLU A 820 9.94 -23.00 15.79
C GLU A 820 9.09 -22.15 16.74
N TYR A 821 7.93 -22.68 17.12
CA TYR A 821 6.97 -21.98 17.96
C TYR A 821 7.21 -22.23 19.45
N GLN A 822 7.77 -23.38 19.79
CA GLN A 822 8.08 -23.77 21.16
C GLN A 822 9.45 -24.44 21.22
N TRP A 823 10.26 -24.06 22.23
CA TRP A 823 11.57 -24.66 22.42
C TRP A 823 11.49 -26.18 22.54
N ARG A 824 12.33 -26.86 21.76
CA ARG A 824 12.56 -28.31 21.84
C ARG A 824 14.07 -28.57 21.84
N ARG A 825 14.47 -29.66 22.50
CA ARG A 825 15.88 -30.07 22.56
C ARG A 825 16.49 -30.29 21.18
N ASP A 826 15.74 -30.94 20.29
CA ASP A 826 16.13 -31.21 18.90
C ASP A 826 15.46 -30.21 17.94
N GLY A 827 15.09 -29.02 18.43
CA GLY A 827 14.40 -27.95 17.70
C GLY A 827 15.33 -26.88 17.12
N GLU A 828 14.75 -25.81 16.57
CA GLU A 828 15.52 -24.59 16.27
C GLU A 828 16.06 -24.03 17.61
N PRO A 829 17.24 -23.40 17.66
CA PRO A 829 17.70 -22.79 18.89
C PRO A 829 16.80 -21.59 19.25
N HIS A 830 16.55 -21.42 20.54
CA HIS A 830 15.85 -20.26 21.10
C HIS A 830 16.79 -19.50 22.03
N LEU A 831 16.70 -18.17 22.00
CA LEU A 831 17.42 -17.30 22.95
C LEU A 831 17.02 -17.63 24.39
N PHE A 832 15.73 -17.85 24.64
CA PHE A 832 15.23 -18.30 25.94
C PHE A 832 15.09 -19.82 25.95
N ASN A 833 15.94 -20.47 26.73
CA ASN A 833 15.90 -21.91 26.94
C ASN A 833 15.94 -22.26 28.44
N PRO A 834 15.64 -23.51 28.84
CA PRO A 834 15.55 -23.87 30.25
C PRO A 834 16.79 -23.52 31.07
N GLU A 835 17.98 -23.62 30.48
CA GLU A 835 19.24 -23.34 31.16
C GLU A 835 19.46 -21.84 31.42
N THR A 836 19.27 -21.02 30.39
CA THR A 836 19.42 -19.55 30.49
C THR A 836 18.39 -18.96 31.47
N VAL A 837 17.14 -19.43 31.42
CA VAL A 837 16.08 -19.02 32.36
C VAL A 837 16.42 -19.43 33.79
N PHE A 838 16.87 -20.68 34.00
CA PHE A 838 17.26 -21.16 35.32
C PHE A 838 18.42 -20.35 35.92
N ARG A 839 19.48 -20.11 35.13
CA ARG A 839 20.66 -19.36 35.59
C ARG A 839 20.30 -17.92 35.97
N LEU A 840 19.45 -17.24 35.19
CA LEU A 840 18.99 -15.88 35.51
C LEU A 840 18.18 -15.84 36.80
N GLN A 841 17.25 -16.77 36.99
CA GLN A 841 16.44 -16.86 38.21
C GLN A 841 17.30 -17.16 39.45
N HIS A 842 18.25 -18.09 39.32
CA HIS A 842 19.16 -18.46 40.40
C HIS A 842 20.08 -17.30 40.80
N ALA A 843 20.68 -16.62 39.81
CA ALA A 843 21.57 -15.48 40.05
C ALA A 843 20.87 -14.32 40.77
N THR A 844 19.65 -13.99 40.35
CA THR A 844 18.87 -12.89 40.93
C THR A 844 18.31 -13.22 42.30
N ARG A 845 17.88 -14.47 42.54
CA ARG A 845 17.36 -14.91 43.85
C ARG A 845 18.45 -14.97 44.92
N GLU A 846 19.60 -15.56 44.59
CA GLU A 846 20.72 -15.74 45.53
C GLU A 846 21.70 -14.55 45.54
N ARG A 847 21.46 -13.53 44.70
CA ARG A 847 22.31 -12.34 44.53
C ARG A 847 23.77 -12.71 44.17
N ARG A 848 23.93 -13.73 43.33
CA ARG A 848 25.22 -14.31 42.93
C ARG A 848 25.66 -13.76 41.57
N TYR A 849 26.60 -12.81 41.60
CA TYR A 849 27.12 -12.16 40.39
C TYR A 849 27.92 -13.11 39.48
N ASP A 850 28.62 -14.08 40.05
CA ASP A 850 29.32 -15.13 39.30
C ASP A 850 28.36 -16.00 38.47
N ILE A 851 27.20 -16.36 39.02
CA ILE A 851 26.14 -17.06 38.28
C ILE A 851 25.53 -16.13 37.23
N PHE A 852 25.37 -14.84 37.53
CA PHE A 852 24.92 -13.86 36.55
C PHE A 852 25.91 -13.75 35.37
N LYS A 853 27.22 -13.76 35.63
CA LYS A 853 28.25 -13.78 34.57
C LYS A 853 28.23 -15.08 33.76
N ALA A 854 27.91 -16.23 34.38
CA ALA A 854 27.70 -17.48 33.66
C ALA A 854 26.42 -17.46 32.80
N TYR A 855 25.38 -16.75 33.24
CA TYR A 855 24.19 -16.46 32.44
C TYR A 855 24.54 -15.55 31.25
N THR A 856 25.16 -14.39 31.49
CA THR A 856 25.49 -13.43 30.42
C THR A 856 26.42 -14.07 29.41
N LYS A 857 27.44 -14.82 29.85
CA LYS A 857 28.32 -15.57 28.94
C LYS A 857 27.52 -16.54 28.05
N GLY A 858 26.55 -17.27 28.61
CA GLY A 858 25.70 -18.14 27.81
C GLY A 858 24.88 -17.39 26.74
N VAL A 859 24.38 -16.20 27.05
CA VAL A 859 23.63 -15.34 26.11
C VAL A 859 24.55 -14.62 25.10
N ASP A 860 25.75 -14.24 25.52
CA ASP A 860 26.76 -13.60 24.67
C ASP A 860 27.32 -14.62 23.67
N ASP A 861 27.66 -15.83 24.13
CA ASP A 861 28.11 -16.95 23.28
C ASP A 861 26.97 -17.40 22.30
N GLN A 862 25.69 -17.24 22.66
CA GLN A 862 24.57 -17.42 21.70
C GLN A 862 24.58 -16.38 20.58
N SER A 863 25.07 -15.17 20.83
CA SER A 863 25.23 -14.14 19.78
C SER A 863 26.30 -14.55 18.77
N GLU A 864 27.36 -15.27 19.21
CA GLU A 864 28.35 -15.88 18.31
C GLU A 864 27.76 -17.03 17.46
N ASN A 865 26.70 -17.68 17.94
CA ASN A 865 25.97 -18.70 17.19
C ASN A 865 25.00 -18.14 16.12
N LEU A 866 25.07 -16.83 15.84
CA LEU A 866 24.27 -16.12 14.84
C LEU A 866 22.76 -16.16 15.10
N MET A 867 22.34 -16.09 16.36
CA MET A 867 20.92 -16.06 16.72
C MET A 867 20.21 -14.75 16.37
N THR A 868 20.95 -13.64 16.28
CA THR A 868 20.41 -12.29 16.04
C THR A 868 21.37 -11.50 15.15
N LEU A 869 20.87 -10.48 14.45
CA LEU A 869 21.70 -9.63 13.58
C LEU A 869 22.86 -8.95 14.32
N ARG A 870 22.68 -8.56 15.59
CA ARG A 870 23.76 -7.99 16.41
C ARG A 870 24.92 -8.95 16.65
N GLY A 871 24.70 -10.27 16.51
CA GLY A 871 25.76 -11.28 16.57
C GLY A 871 26.76 -11.20 15.41
N LEU A 872 26.39 -10.54 14.31
CA LEU A 872 27.28 -10.25 13.18
C LEU A 872 28.21 -9.05 13.44
N LEU A 873 27.99 -8.32 14.52
CA LEU A 873 28.71 -7.08 14.84
C LEU A 873 29.71 -7.32 15.98
N LYS A 874 30.88 -6.68 15.87
CA LYS A 874 31.88 -6.64 16.94
C LYS A 874 32.37 -5.21 17.18
N PHE A 875 32.69 -4.89 18.43
CA PHE A 875 33.34 -3.62 18.76
C PHE A 875 34.77 -3.61 18.23
N LYS A 876 35.21 -2.47 17.69
CA LYS A 876 36.62 -2.23 17.39
C LYS A 876 37.31 -1.82 18.70
N ASN A 877 38.36 -2.54 19.08
CA ASN A 877 39.10 -2.31 20.33
C ASN A 877 40.40 -1.54 20.04
N ASP A 878 40.28 -0.35 19.44
CA ASP A 878 41.41 0.53 19.11
C ASP A 878 41.74 1.55 20.21
N ARG A 879 40.95 1.60 21.29
CA ARG A 879 41.17 2.47 22.45
C ARG A 879 41.83 1.70 23.61
N PRO A 880 42.76 2.32 24.37
CA PRO A 880 43.25 1.76 25.62
C PRO A 880 42.10 1.49 26.59
N ALA A 881 42.11 0.33 27.26
CA ALA A 881 41.15 0.04 28.32
C ALA A 881 41.36 1.01 29.49
N VAL A 882 40.26 1.48 30.08
CA VAL A 882 40.27 2.32 31.28
C VAL A 882 39.98 1.48 32.53
N PRO A 883 40.47 1.88 33.72
CA PRO A 883 40.04 1.30 34.98
C PRO A 883 38.51 1.38 35.18
N LEU A 884 37.92 0.38 35.85
CA LEU A 884 36.45 0.30 36.00
C LEU A 884 35.89 1.47 36.83
N GLU A 885 36.69 1.99 37.76
CA GLU A 885 36.40 3.17 38.58
C GLU A 885 36.27 4.47 37.78
N GLU A 886 36.80 4.54 36.55
CA GLU A 886 36.60 5.68 35.64
C GLU A 886 35.29 5.59 34.84
N VAL A 887 34.64 4.41 34.83
CA VAL A 887 33.39 4.18 34.11
C VAL A 887 32.22 4.79 34.90
N GLU A 888 31.21 5.28 34.17
CA GLU A 888 29.95 5.77 34.75
C GLU A 888 29.38 4.77 35.79
N PRO A 889 29.04 5.21 37.01
CA PRO A 889 28.57 4.31 38.07
C PRO A 889 27.20 3.70 37.74
N VAL A 890 26.93 2.50 38.27
CA VAL A 890 25.66 1.77 38.05
C VAL A 890 24.43 2.60 38.39
N SER A 891 24.50 3.43 39.45
CA SER A 891 23.41 4.32 39.87
C SER A 891 23.05 5.40 38.83
N SER A 892 23.93 5.68 37.88
CA SER A 892 23.68 6.57 36.74
C SER A 892 23.19 5.76 35.53
N VAL A 893 23.85 4.64 35.22
CA VAL A 893 23.49 3.77 34.08
C VAL A 893 22.04 3.25 34.20
N VAL A 894 21.64 2.80 35.39
CA VAL A 894 20.31 2.20 35.63
C VAL A 894 19.16 3.17 35.35
N LYS A 895 19.39 4.49 35.41
CA LYS A 895 18.38 5.51 35.09
C LYS A 895 17.97 5.50 33.62
N ARG A 896 18.80 4.93 32.75
CA ARG A 896 18.52 4.74 31.32
C ARG A 896 17.65 3.51 31.07
N PHE A 897 17.46 2.63 32.07
CA PHE A 897 16.67 1.42 31.92
C PHE A 897 15.19 1.71 32.16
N SER A 898 14.38 1.09 31.31
CA SER A 898 12.92 1.10 31.42
C SER A 898 12.41 -0.34 31.37
N THR A 899 11.51 -0.71 32.26
CA THR A 899 10.80 -1.98 32.09
C THR A 899 9.83 -1.86 30.93
N GLY A 900 9.68 -2.92 30.13
CA GLY A 900 8.74 -2.95 29.01
C GLY A 900 7.30 -2.65 29.42
N ALA A 901 6.52 -2.12 28.46
CA ALA A 901 5.12 -1.77 28.65
C ALA A 901 4.24 -3.04 28.69
N MET A 902 4.04 -3.60 29.89
CA MET A 902 3.22 -4.78 30.11
C MET A 902 1.94 -4.40 30.85
N SER A 903 0.78 -4.69 30.27
CA SER A 903 -0.49 -4.24 30.82
C SER A 903 -0.89 -4.97 32.12
N TYR A 904 -1.46 -4.23 33.07
CA TYR A 904 -2.22 -4.87 34.14
C TYR A 904 -3.40 -5.66 33.55
N GLY A 905 -3.46 -6.96 33.87
CA GLY A 905 -4.37 -7.92 33.24
C GLY A 905 -3.62 -8.89 32.31
N SER A 906 -2.61 -8.46 31.55
CA SER A 906 -1.70 -9.40 30.88
C SER A 906 -0.75 -10.05 31.88
N ILE A 907 -0.22 -9.25 32.81
CA ILE A 907 0.49 -9.71 34.01
C ILE A 907 -0.33 -9.44 35.28
N SER A 908 0.00 -10.12 36.37
CA SER A 908 -0.69 -9.97 37.65
C SER A 908 -0.40 -8.61 38.29
N LYS A 909 -1.21 -8.22 39.29
CA LYS A 909 -1.02 -6.99 40.06
C LYS A 909 0.35 -6.98 40.73
N GLU A 910 0.72 -8.11 41.34
CA GLU A 910 1.95 -8.31 42.09
C GLU A 910 3.17 -8.14 41.19
N ALA A 911 3.15 -8.74 39.99
CA ALA A 911 4.23 -8.58 39.03
C ALA A 911 4.35 -7.11 38.57
N HIS A 912 3.21 -6.48 38.25
CA HIS A 912 3.18 -5.12 37.74
C HIS A 912 3.64 -4.08 38.78
N GLU A 913 3.20 -4.20 40.03
CA GLU A 913 3.63 -3.34 41.14
C GLU A 913 5.08 -3.58 41.52
N THR A 914 5.54 -4.84 41.51
CA THR A 914 6.95 -5.17 41.81
C THR A 914 7.90 -4.47 40.85
N LEU A 915 7.58 -4.46 39.55
CA LEU A 915 8.36 -3.75 38.54
C LEU A 915 8.42 -2.25 38.82
N ALA A 916 7.29 -1.62 39.13
CA ALA A 916 7.26 -0.19 39.42
C ALA A 916 8.05 0.16 40.69
N ILE A 917 7.85 -0.58 41.77
CA ILE A 917 8.59 -0.38 43.03
C ILE A 917 10.10 -0.50 42.78
N ALA A 918 10.53 -1.53 42.05
CA ALA A 918 11.94 -1.74 41.74
C ALA A 918 12.53 -0.56 40.94
N MET A 919 11.86 -0.14 39.87
CA MET A 919 12.37 0.94 39.02
C MET A 919 12.38 2.29 39.75
N ASN A 920 11.34 2.59 40.53
CA ASN A 920 11.27 3.82 41.33
C ASN A 920 12.37 3.86 42.39
N GLN A 921 12.70 2.72 43.02
CA GLN A 921 13.81 2.63 43.98
C GLN A 921 15.18 2.81 43.30
N LEU A 922 15.35 2.30 42.08
CA LEU A 922 16.59 2.39 41.32
C LEU A 922 16.75 3.74 40.58
N GLY A 923 15.68 4.53 40.48
CA GLY A 923 15.64 5.77 39.70
C GLY A 923 15.54 5.55 38.18
N GLY A 924 15.20 4.33 37.74
CA GLY A 924 14.81 4.05 36.36
C GLY A 924 13.31 4.25 36.15
N LYS A 925 12.77 3.75 35.04
CA LYS A 925 11.35 3.95 34.70
C LYS A 925 10.58 2.63 34.54
N SER A 926 9.35 2.57 35.04
CA SER A 926 8.39 1.52 34.69
C SER A 926 7.26 2.07 33.86
N ASN A 927 6.58 1.19 33.11
CA ASN A 927 5.52 1.57 32.18
C ASN A 927 4.22 0.81 32.51
N THR A 928 3.09 1.49 32.44
CA THR A 928 1.77 0.91 32.72
C THR A 928 1.34 -0.17 31.75
N GLY A 929 1.81 -0.10 30.50
CA GLY A 929 1.15 -0.76 29.39
C GLY A 929 -0.27 -0.24 29.17
N GLU A 930 -1.04 -0.95 28.34
CA GLU A 930 -2.39 -0.56 27.90
C GLU A 930 -3.49 -0.82 28.93
N GLY A 931 -3.15 -1.20 30.15
CA GLY A 931 -4.10 -1.75 31.12
C GLY A 931 -4.77 -0.73 32.04
N GLY A 932 -4.36 0.53 31.96
CA GLY A 932 -4.62 1.53 32.99
C GLY A 932 -3.83 1.26 34.27
N GLU A 933 -4.07 2.09 35.28
CA GLU A 933 -3.48 1.97 36.61
C GLU A 933 -4.50 2.40 37.66
N ASP A 934 -4.57 1.66 38.77
CA ASP A 934 -5.53 1.93 39.84
C ASP A 934 -5.22 3.28 40.54
N VAL A 935 -6.26 4.00 40.96
CA VAL A 935 -6.14 5.34 41.56
C VAL A 935 -5.28 5.31 42.82
N ASP A 936 -5.42 4.27 43.64
CA ASP A 936 -4.70 4.12 44.90
C ASP A 936 -3.18 4.03 44.66
N ARG A 937 -2.82 3.53 43.48
CA ARG A 937 -1.44 3.38 43.03
C ARG A 937 -0.92 4.64 42.36
N LEU A 938 -1.75 5.32 41.55
CA LEU A 938 -1.40 6.59 40.91
C LEU A 938 -0.93 7.64 41.92
N LEU A 939 -1.56 7.67 43.10
CA LEU A 939 -1.28 8.62 44.18
C LEU A 939 -0.12 8.18 45.11
N ASP A 940 0.49 7.02 44.87
CA ASP A 940 1.61 6.51 45.65
C ASP A 940 2.91 6.56 44.82
N PRO A 941 3.83 7.52 45.09
CA PRO A 941 5.08 7.65 44.35
C PRO A 941 5.96 6.39 44.34
N LYS A 942 5.81 5.48 45.32
CA LYS A 942 6.59 4.24 45.37
C LYS A 942 6.05 3.21 44.40
N ARG A 943 4.73 3.15 44.23
CA ARG A 943 4.06 2.12 43.44
C ARG A 943 3.66 2.60 42.06
N ARG A 944 3.51 3.90 41.82
CA ARG A 944 3.10 4.44 40.52
C ARG A 944 4.10 4.10 39.42
N SER A 945 3.64 3.77 38.21
CA SER A 945 4.55 3.70 37.07
C SER A 945 4.95 5.10 36.56
N ALA A 946 6.23 5.35 36.29
CA ALA A 946 6.68 6.65 35.80
C ALA A 946 6.15 6.97 34.38
N VAL A 947 6.12 5.96 33.50
CA VAL A 947 5.63 6.10 32.12
C VAL A 947 4.18 5.64 32.03
N LYS A 948 3.33 6.50 31.47
CA LYS A 948 1.92 6.21 31.20
C LYS A 948 1.69 5.99 29.71
N GLN A 949 1.17 4.82 29.35
CA GLN A 949 0.87 4.51 27.97
C GLN A 949 -0.54 4.98 27.57
N ILE A 950 -0.67 5.52 26.37
CA ILE A 950 -1.92 5.80 25.67
C ILE A 950 -1.95 4.91 24.43
N ALA A 951 -2.85 3.93 24.41
CA ALA A 951 -3.06 3.02 23.28
C ALA A 951 -4.49 3.15 22.74
N SER A 952 -4.77 2.55 21.59
CA SER A 952 -6.03 2.68 20.83
C SER A 952 -7.30 2.50 21.68
N GLY A 953 -7.35 1.51 22.57
CA GLY A 953 -8.51 1.27 23.43
C GLY A 953 -8.74 2.28 24.56
N ARG A 954 -7.77 3.18 24.81
CA ARG A 954 -7.80 4.21 25.88
C ARG A 954 -8.18 3.69 27.28
N PHE A 955 -7.92 2.41 27.56
CA PHE A 955 -8.28 1.79 28.83
C PHE A 955 -7.58 2.48 30.01
N GLY A 956 -8.38 2.95 30.98
CA GLY A 956 -7.89 3.62 32.19
C GLY A 956 -7.21 4.97 31.97
N VAL A 957 -7.31 5.55 30.76
CA VAL A 957 -6.77 6.89 30.47
C VAL A 957 -7.73 7.94 31.03
N THR A 958 -7.30 8.62 32.10
CA THR A 958 -8.06 9.68 32.78
C THR A 958 -7.19 10.92 32.96
N SER A 959 -7.78 12.08 33.29
CA SER A 959 -7.02 13.29 33.62
C SER A 959 -6.04 13.07 34.77
N LEU A 960 -6.45 12.35 35.81
CA LEU A 960 -5.60 12.01 36.96
C LEU A 960 -4.45 11.07 36.56
N TYR A 961 -4.73 10.09 35.69
CA TYR A 961 -3.71 9.19 35.15
C TYR A 961 -2.61 9.96 34.39
N LEU A 962 -3.00 10.88 33.50
CA LEU A 962 -2.07 11.69 32.71
C LEU A 962 -1.29 12.69 33.56
N THR A 963 -1.93 13.30 34.56
CA THR A 963 -1.29 14.25 35.48
C THR A 963 -0.22 13.59 36.36
N ASN A 964 -0.31 12.27 36.57
CA ASN A 964 0.64 11.49 37.36
C ASN A 964 1.66 10.74 36.48
N ALA A 965 1.86 11.17 35.23
CA ALA A 965 2.91 10.67 34.34
C ALA A 965 4.17 11.53 34.44
N ASP A 966 5.34 10.90 34.46
CA ASP A 966 6.61 11.59 34.20
C ASP A 966 6.90 11.60 32.68
N ASP A 967 6.55 10.51 31.99
CA ASP A 967 6.55 10.42 30.52
C ASP A 967 5.20 9.88 30.02
N ILE A 968 4.73 10.36 28.87
CA ILE A 968 3.57 9.83 28.15
C ILE A 968 4.04 9.09 26.90
N GLN A 969 3.66 7.82 26.78
CA GLN A 969 3.96 7.01 25.60
C GLN A 969 2.70 6.81 24.76
N ILE A 970 2.66 7.39 23.57
CA ILE A 970 1.64 7.06 22.55
C ILE A 970 2.07 5.77 21.86
N LYS A 971 1.29 4.71 22.04
CA LYS A 971 1.62 3.37 21.53
C LYS A 971 0.93 3.11 20.20
N MET A 972 1.63 3.40 19.11
CA MET A 972 1.15 3.08 17.75
C MET A 972 1.12 1.58 17.46
N ALA A 973 2.17 0.84 17.85
CA ALA A 973 2.31 -0.58 17.55
C ALA A 973 3.17 -1.31 18.59
N GLN A 974 3.27 -2.64 18.46
CA GLN A 974 4.22 -3.48 19.21
C GLN A 974 4.80 -4.57 18.31
N GLY A 975 6.07 -4.95 18.52
CA GLY A 975 6.77 -5.90 17.64
C GLY A 975 6.14 -7.30 17.55
N ALA A 976 5.42 -7.76 18.58
CA ALA A 976 4.77 -9.08 18.55
C ALA A 976 3.53 -9.15 17.64
N LYS A 977 2.91 -8.00 17.34
CA LYS A 977 1.69 -7.91 16.51
C LYS A 977 1.51 -6.48 15.98
N PRO A 978 2.39 -6.03 15.08
CA PRO A 978 2.27 -4.70 14.52
C PRO A 978 1.04 -4.60 13.60
N GLY A 979 0.44 -3.42 13.53
CA GLY A 979 -0.80 -3.17 12.77
C GLY A 979 -2.07 -3.77 13.40
N GLU A 980 -2.00 -4.26 14.64
CA GLU A 980 -3.13 -4.86 15.37
C GLU A 980 -3.31 -4.23 16.76
N GLY A 981 -4.52 -4.36 17.33
CA GLY A 981 -4.83 -3.90 18.67
C GLY A 981 -4.35 -4.83 19.80
N GLY A 982 -4.25 -4.27 21.01
CA GLY A 982 -4.09 -5.03 22.25
C GLY A 982 -5.20 -6.09 22.42
N GLN A 983 -4.87 -7.23 23.04
CA GLN A 983 -5.83 -8.32 23.25
C GLN A 983 -5.73 -8.80 24.70
N LEU A 984 -6.87 -8.88 25.37
CA LEU A 984 -7.00 -9.50 26.68
C LEU A 984 -8.19 -10.46 26.69
N MET A 985 -7.90 -11.74 26.91
CA MET A 985 -8.90 -12.81 26.92
C MET A 985 -9.92 -12.61 28.04
N ALA A 986 -11.19 -12.94 27.77
CA ALA A 986 -12.32 -12.82 28.69
C ALA A 986 -12.03 -13.38 30.09
N GLN A 987 -11.37 -14.54 30.16
CA GLN A 987 -11.03 -15.24 31.41
C GLN A 987 -10.06 -14.47 32.31
N LYS A 988 -9.37 -13.44 31.77
CA LYS A 988 -8.44 -12.58 32.51
C LYS A 988 -9.06 -11.24 32.89
N VAL A 989 -10.29 -10.96 32.46
CA VAL A 989 -11.01 -9.70 32.72
C VAL A 989 -11.80 -9.84 34.02
N TYR A 990 -11.07 -9.99 35.12
CA TYR A 990 -11.64 -10.04 36.47
C TYR A 990 -12.30 -8.71 36.86
N PRO A 991 -13.22 -8.69 37.85
CA PRO A 991 -13.94 -7.46 38.24
C PRO A 991 -13.05 -6.25 38.54
N TRP A 992 -11.87 -6.46 39.13
CA TRP A 992 -10.91 -5.38 39.42
C TRP A 992 -10.13 -4.91 38.17
N VAL A 993 -9.84 -5.81 37.23
CA VAL A 993 -9.24 -5.44 35.93
C VAL A 993 -10.26 -4.63 35.13
N ALA A 994 -11.50 -5.10 35.07
CA ALA A 994 -12.60 -4.43 34.41
C ALA A 994 -12.84 -3.03 34.99
N ARG A 995 -12.82 -2.88 36.33
CA ARG A 995 -12.90 -1.58 37.01
C ARG A 995 -11.80 -0.61 36.56
N THR A 996 -10.55 -1.08 36.54
CA THR A 996 -9.39 -0.25 36.14
C THR A 996 -9.50 0.23 34.70
N ARG A 997 -10.08 -0.61 33.83
CA ARG A 997 -10.23 -0.32 32.40
C ARG A 997 -11.56 0.37 32.04
N HIS A 998 -12.45 0.57 33.02
CA HIS A 998 -13.83 0.99 32.80
C HIS A 998 -14.59 0.08 31.81
N SER A 999 -14.38 -1.23 31.92
CA SER A 999 -14.97 -2.26 31.04
C SER A 999 -15.87 -3.23 31.79
N THR A 1000 -16.46 -4.19 31.06
CA THR A 1000 -17.35 -5.22 31.62
C THR A 1000 -16.56 -6.47 32.07
N PRO A 1001 -16.76 -7.01 33.29
CA PRO A 1001 -16.14 -8.25 33.73
C PRO A 1001 -16.50 -9.44 32.81
N GLY A 1002 -15.53 -10.32 32.55
CA GLY A 1002 -15.73 -11.53 31.76
C GLY A 1002 -15.92 -11.33 30.25
N VAL A 1003 -15.79 -10.10 29.75
CA VAL A 1003 -15.85 -9.79 28.30
C VAL A 1003 -14.44 -9.60 27.76
N GLY A 1004 -14.09 -10.31 26.68
CA GLY A 1004 -12.79 -10.17 26.03
C GLY A 1004 -12.58 -8.74 25.51
N LEU A 1005 -11.39 -8.19 25.73
CA LEU A 1005 -11.03 -6.84 25.30
C LEU A 1005 -10.05 -6.92 24.14
N ILE A 1006 -10.55 -6.66 22.93
CA ILE A 1006 -9.75 -6.46 21.72
C ILE A 1006 -9.76 -4.97 21.45
N SER A 1007 -8.64 -4.28 21.63
CA SER A 1007 -8.55 -2.86 21.27
C SER A 1007 -8.72 -2.69 19.76
N PRO A 1008 -9.26 -1.56 19.27
CA PRO A 1008 -9.16 -1.23 17.85
C PRO A 1008 -7.70 -1.28 17.38
N PRO A 1009 -7.39 -1.71 16.15
CA PRO A 1009 -6.05 -1.58 15.61
C PRO A 1009 -5.55 -0.12 15.54
N PRO A 1010 -6.34 0.85 15.02
CA PRO A 1010 -5.88 2.23 14.95
C PRO A 1010 -6.20 3.00 16.23
N HIS A 1011 -5.47 4.10 16.41
CA HIS A 1011 -5.93 5.21 17.22
C HIS A 1011 -6.98 5.98 16.39
N HIS A 1012 -8.25 6.02 16.80
CA HIS A 1012 -9.28 6.72 16.00
C HIS A 1012 -9.06 8.25 15.91
N ASP A 1013 -8.10 8.79 16.65
CA ASP A 1013 -7.63 10.17 16.65
C ASP A 1013 -6.27 10.37 15.97
N ILE A 1014 -5.67 9.33 15.37
CA ILE A 1014 -4.37 9.38 14.66
C ILE A 1014 -4.45 8.60 13.34
#